data_AF-A0A6C0ELK5-F1
#
_entry.id   AF-A0A6C0ELK5-F1
#
_cell.length_a   1.000
_cell.length_b   1.000
_cell.length_c   1.000
_cell.angle_alpha   90.00
_cell.angle_beta   90.00
_cell.angle_gamma   90.00
#
_symmetry.space_group_name_H-M   'P 1'
#
loop_
_entity.id
_entity.type
_entity.pdbx_description
1 polymer ?
#
loop_
_entity_poly.entity_id
_entity_poly.type
_entity_poly.pdbx_seq_one_letter_code
_entity_poly.pdbx_strand_id
1 'polypeptide(L)'
;MNLLDQTLINKISFSIFNGKSYYGYKPSILKSGICKYFRREEFGKFEWCIIEMVLFGISEKGKALTTNLTNRLKILLMEEVSPLEIGALSKSILILENITFISIEESIKLLLEFVSIIKTCKRCRITSYVNNWWRYNSNDYNLDSTQLDKIIPYSKKEDTYTLLKLGELLIKFIDERSESIVDIYTKLYNMEGIYGRRYKRKDAVYMLWEIVENKFKHNKSFMKIFNFALSMFNRKSMNERRAFGVWICIFVWKYDHIDWKEPNIVSFTVDIKEYIKTRLPITIDEDYVINDYHVNKKFGLKKFGNVGSKVINEDLSLLENGDKYRQFYIDIKNGLDKPVKGELSKKKIVFKKKKSDVVIIPIIEDIPNTAIIDCIPIEDTPTIPIEDTPIIDCIPTIPIIKDTPTIPIIPIIDWVQFSNIKVIDEGVCGLKVPCIKVTYNGKLYIVKEMRKSFNYGRDYVCMDMLKPLFNIKSMNMTRIKSTYGIERTDLSIKTFRNNWKLSPRECIYSMMDYFDNIGDLGKHKGFLQDTLILKECLKIRLYDGLFRSSDNILRNILVNKEGVLLSIDEGDIFGKRVNIFNKNDPCTKVLTNTATKSIIDEILIEFDSHSKISNVEKTLKVFQFEGCVDEMKLRFTNYKDIVYKELGY
;
A
#
# COMPACT_ATOMS: atom_id res chain seq x y z
N MET A 1 -6.21 32.43 -1.22
CA MET A 1 -4.97 32.73 -1.99
C MET A 1 -4.63 34.22 -2.04
N ASN A 2 -5.58 35.14 -1.81
CA ASN A 2 -5.33 36.60 -1.78
C ASN A 2 -4.45 37.11 -0.62
N LEU A 3 -3.80 36.22 0.15
CA LEU A 3 -2.99 36.56 1.34
C LEU A 3 -1.49 36.61 1.05
N LEU A 4 -1.07 36.03 -0.07
CA LEU A 4 0.34 35.91 -0.45
C LEU A 4 0.62 36.85 -1.63
N ASP A 5 1.84 37.38 -1.67
CA ASP A 5 2.31 38.22 -2.76
C ASP A 5 2.39 37.38 -4.05
N GLN A 6 1.56 37.75 -5.03
CA GLN A 6 1.47 37.05 -6.29
C GLN A 6 2.79 37.08 -7.08
N THR A 7 3.61 38.13 -6.92
CA THR A 7 4.92 38.23 -7.55
C THR A 7 5.91 37.20 -7.00
N LEU A 8 5.80 36.85 -5.72
CA LEU A 8 6.59 35.81 -5.08
C LEU A 8 6.05 34.41 -5.40
N ILE A 9 4.73 34.22 -5.44
CA ILE A 9 4.12 32.96 -5.89
C ILE A 9 4.62 32.58 -7.28
N ASN A 10 4.65 33.55 -8.21
CA ASN A 10 5.08 33.31 -9.59
C ASN A 10 6.57 32.93 -9.70
N LYS A 11 7.39 33.19 -8.66
CA LYS A 11 8.81 32.81 -8.60
C LYS A 11 9.04 31.40 -8.03
N ILE A 12 8.01 30.77 -7.46
CA ILE A 12 8.12 29.39 -6.95
C ILE A 12 8.39 28.44 -8.12
N SER A 13 9.37 27.56 -7.96
CA SER A 13 9.63 26.49 -8.91
C SER A 13 9.54 25.12 -8.25
N PHE A 14 8.86 24.19 -8.90
CA PHE A 14 8.46 22.89 -8.32
C PHE A 14 9.40 21.74 -8.67
N SER A 15 10.60 22.03 -9.17
CA SER A 15 11.59 21.00 -9.47
C SER A 15 12.09 20.34 -8.19
N ILE A 16 12.19 19.01 -8.18
CA ILE A 16 12.70 18.23 -7.03
C ILE A 16 14.16 18.59 -6.70
N PHE A 17 14.95 19.00 -7.71
CA PHE A 17 16.38 19.28 -7.57
C PHE A 17 16.73 20.76 -7.60
N ASN A 18 16.02 21.54 -8.42
CA ASN A 18 16.25 22.98 -8.62
C ASN A 18 15.03 23.83 -8.23
N GLY A 19 14.18 23.29 -7.36
CA GLY A 19 13.04 24.01 -6.81
C GLY A 19 13.48 25.27 -6.09
N LYS A 20 12.62 26.28 -6.11
CA LYS A 20 12.75 27.54 -5.38
C LYS A 20 11.46 27.76 -4.63
N SER A 21 11.56 27.96 -3.32
CA SER A 21 10.42 28.25 -2.47
C SER A 21 9.92 29.68 -2.69
N TYR A 22 8.91 30.08 -1.92
CA TYR A 22 8.28 31.41 -1.98
C TYR A 22 9.31 32.55 -1.84
N TYR A 23 10.27 32.41 -0.93
CA TYR A 23 11.41 33.31 -0.73
C TYR A 23 12.72 32.79 -1.38
N GLY A 24 12.63 31.86 -2.33
CA GLY A 24 13.74 31.52 -3.23
C GLY A 24 14.71 30.44 -2.74
N TYR A 25 14.44 29.74 -1.64
CA TYR A 25 15.32 28.70 -1.12
C TYR A 25 15.13 27.34 -1.80
N LYS A 26 16.21 26.58 -1.88
CA LYS A 26 16.16 25.20 -2.41
C LYS A 26 15.47 24.27 -1.40
N PRO A 27 14.61 23.33 -1.86
CA PRO A 27 13.98 22.35 -0.97
C PRO A 27 14.96 21.51 -0.14
N SER A 28 16.17 21.23 -0.65
CA SER A 28 17.21 20.52 0.10
C SER A 28 17.69 21.30 1.32
N ILE A 29 17.86 22.62 1.19
CA ILE A 29 18.29 23.51 2.27
C ILE A 29 17.19 23.57 3.33
N LEU A 30 15.92 23.74 2.92
CA LEU A 30 14.79 23.77 3.85
C LEU A 30 14.65 22.45 4.63
N LYS A 31 14.74 21.31 3.95
CA LYS A 31 14.72 19.97 4.60
C LYS A 31 15.86 19.80 5.60
N SER A 32 17.05 20.30 5.25
CA SER A 32 18.23 20.30 6.11
C SER A 32 17.99 21.17 7.36
N GLY A 33 17.42 22.36 7.17
CA GLY A 33 17.07 23.32 8.22
C GLY A 33 16.06 22.76 9.22
N ILE A 34 15.01 22.08 8.76
CA ILE A 34 13.98 21.48 9.64
C ILE A 34 14.59 20.62 10.75
N CYS A 35 15.49 19.69 10.42
CA CYS A 35 16.10 18.86 11.47
C CYS A 35 17.13 19.64 12.29
N LYS A 36 17.96 20.47 11.65
CA LYS A 36 19.13 21.07 12.30
C LYS A 36 18.77 22.25 13.19
N TYR A 37 17.86 23.12 12.76
CA TYR A 37 17.36 24.21 13.60
C TYR A 37 16.60 23.70 14.81
N PHE A 38 15.83 22.61 14.65
CA PHE A 38 15.20 21.94 15.80
C PHE A 38 16.25 21.47 16.83
N ARG A 39 17.33 20.82 16.37
CA ARG A 39 18.46 20.42 17.22
C ARG A 39 19.23 21.59 17.84
N ARG A 40 19.08 22.82 17.34
CA ARG A 40 19.80 24.02 17.82
C ARG A 40 18.93 24.95 18.67
N GLU A 41 17.66 24.59 18.90
CA GLU A 41 16.66 25.48 19.50
C GLU A 41 16.40 26.77 18.70
N GLU A 42 16.75 26.78 17.41
CA GLU A 42 16.47 27.91 16.52
C GLU A 42 15.03 27.83 16.00
N PHE A 43 14.06 27.87 16.92
CA PHE A 43 12.67 27.54 16.63
C PHE A 43 12.00 28.46 15.63
N GLY A 44 12.39 29.74 15.58
CA GLY A 44 11.90 30.68 14.57
C GLY A 44 12.29 30.23 13.15
N LYS A 45 13.56 29.84 12.93
CA LYS A 45 14.01 29.34 11.63
C LYS A 45 13.47 27.95 11.32
N PHE A 46 13.32 27.10 12.33
CA PHE A 46 12.67 25.80 12.22
C PHE A 46 11.23 25.91 11.69
N GLU A 47 10.41 26.73 12.36
CA GLU A 47 9.04 27.04 11.95
C GLU A 47 9.04 27.63 10.54
N TRP A 48 9.91 28.60 10.28
CA TRP A 48 10.00 29.27 9.00
C TRP A 48 10.28 28.28 7.87
N CYS A 49 11.20 27.32 8.03
CA CYS A 49 11.48 26.28 7.04
C CYS A 49 10.27 25.36 6.80
N ILE A 50 9.49 25.03 7.83
CA ILE A 50 8.28 24.20 7.69
C ILE A 50 7.23 24.92 6.86
N ILE A 51 6.95 26.18 7.19
CA ILE A 51 5.98 26.99 6.45
C ILE A 51 6.48 27.23 5.03
N GLU A 52 7.76 27.51 4.84
CA GLU A 52 8.34 27.67 3.51
C GLU A 52 8.17 26.41 2.65
N MET A 53 8.31 25.22 3.26
CA MET A 53 8.09 23.96 2.57
C MET A 53 6.61 23.66 2.29
N VAL A 54 5.67 24.04 3.17
CA VAL A 54 4.25 23.77 2.92
C VAL A 54 3.70 24.64 1.79
N LEU A 55 4.22 25.85 1.61
CA LEU A 55 3.82 26.78 0.54
C LEU A 55 4.08 26.24 -0.87
N PHE A 56 4.93 25.21 -1.06
CA PHE A 56 4.96 24.49 -2.34
C PHE A 56 3.60 23.87 -2.69
N GLY A 57 2.77 23.55 -1.69
CA GLY A 57 1.43 23.01 -1.84
C GLY A 57 0.39 23.99 -2.39
N ILE A 58 0.75 25.26 -2.63
CA ILE A 58 -0.11 26.23 -3.35
C ILE A 58 -0.41 25.76 -4.77
N SER A 59 0.51 24.99 -5.37
CA SER A 59 0.32 24.38 -6.68
C SER A 59 0.25 22.86 -6.57
N GLU A 60 -0.60 22.26 -7.39
CA GLU A 60 -0.64 20.82 -7.62
C GLU A 60 0.74 20.23 -7.97
N LYS A 61 1.59 20.99 -8.67
CA LYS A 61 2.96 20.58 -9.03
C LYS A 61 3.87 20.40 -7.81
N GLY A 62 3.57 21.08 -6.69
CA GLY A 62 4.35 21.03 -5.46
C GLY A 62 3.88 20.01 -4.42
N LYS A 63 2.78 19.27 -4.66
CA LYS A 63 2.26 18.25 -3.73
C LYS A 63 3.30 17.23 -3.28
N ALA A 64 4.19 16.81 -4.18
CA ALA A 64 5.28 15.88 -3.85
C ALA A 64 6.28 16.47 -2.83
N LEU A 65 6.48 17.80 -2.82
CA LEU A 65 7.33 18.50 -1.85
C LEU A 65 6.62 18.61 -0.50
N THR A 66 5.31 18.84 -0.48
CA THR A 66 4.49 18.79 0.76
C THR A 66 4.49 17.40 1.38
N THR A 67 4.39 16.33 0.58
CA THR A 67 4.54 14.95 1.08
C THR A 67 5.96 14.67 1.60
N ASN A 68 6.98 15.29 1.00
CA ASN A 68 8.35 15.21 1.54
C ASN A 68 8.47 15.93 2.89
N LEU A 69 7.83 17.08 3.06
CA LEU A 69 7.75 17.79 4.33
C LEU A 69 7.12 16.89 5.41
N THR A 70 5.93 16.36 5.18
CA THR A 70 5.25 15.52 6.18
C THR A 70 6.07 14.29 6.54
N ASN A 71 6.70 13.62 5.57
CA ASN A 71 7.62 12.50 5.86
C ASN A 71 8.85 12.95 6.66
N ARG A 72 9.39 14.14 6.41
CA ARG A 72 10.52 14.70 7.18
C ARG A 72 10.13 14.98 8.63
N LEU A 73 8.93 15.52 8.85
CA LEU A 73 8.39 15.74 10.20
C LEU A 73 8.13 14.42 10.94
N LYS A 74 7.67 13.38 10.24
CA LYS A 74 7.52 12.02 10.80
C LYS A 74 8.87 11.43 11.24
N ILE A 75 9.93 11.67 10.49
CA ILE A 75 11.30 11.29 10.88
C ILE A 75 11.75 12.11 12.10
N LEU A 76 11.47 13.41 12.13
CA LEU A 76 11.80 14.28 13.26
C LEU A 76 11.18 13.79 14.57
N LEU A 77 9.91 13.38 14.57
CA LEU A 77 9.25 12.83 15.77
C LEU A 77 9.95 11.56 16.30
N MET A 78 10.41 10.68 15.41
CA MET A 78 11.07 9.42 15.79
C MET A 78 12.54 9.61 16.19
N GLU A 79 13.23 10.55 15.53
CA GLU A 79 14.68 10.71 15.64
C GLU A 79 15.10 11.80 16.63
N GLU A 80 14.30 12.87 16.80
CA GLU A 80 14.72 14.09 17.50
C GLU A 80 13.92 14.42 18.77
N VAL A 81 12.75 13.80 18.98
CA VAL A 81 11.88 14.05 20.13
C VAL A 81 12.04 12.93 21.16
N SER A 82 12.14 13.29 22.44
CA SER A 82 12.30 12.31 23.53
C SER A 82 11.10 11.36 23.61
N PRO A 83 11.30 10.04 23.71
CA PRO A 83 10.22 9.07 23.94
C PRO A 83 9.39 9.33 25.20
N LEU A 84 9.89 10.13 26.15
CA LEU A 84 9.15 10.52 27.35
C LEU A 84 8.00 11.51 27.05
N GLU A 85 7.99 12.13 25.86
CA GLU A 85 7.03 13.18 25.47
C GLU A 85 5.77 12.59 24.79
N ILE A 86 5.18 11.52 25.34
CA ILE A 86 4.09 10.76 24.70
C ILE A 86 2.89 11.61 24.33
N GLY A 87 2.51 12.55 25.19
CA GLY A 87 1.40 13.45 24.92
C GLY A 87 1.63 14.30 23.66
N ALA A 88 2.81 14.92 23.58
CA ALA A 88 3.20 15.73 22.44
C ALA A 88 3.39 14.90 21.17
N LEU A 89 4.02 13.72 21.27
CA LEU A 89 4.19 12.78 20.16
C LEU A 89 2.84 12.33 19.59
N SER A 90 1.91 11.93 20.45
CA SER A 90 0.58 11.45 20.04
C SER A 90 -0.21 12.54 19.32
N LYS A 91 -0.23 13.77 19.87
CA LYS A 91 -0.91 14.92 19.25
C LYS A 91 -0.27 15.28 17.92
N SER A 92 1.07 15.28 17.87
CA SER A 92 1.83 15.58 16.65
C SER A 92 1.59 14.56 15.54
N ILE A 93 1.48 13.26 15.87
CA ILE A 93 1.14 12.22 14.89
C ILE A 93 -0.24 12.47 14.30
N LEU A 94 -1.25 12.73 15.14
CA LEU A 94 -2.61 13.01 14.68
C LEU A 94 -2.65 14.21 13.72
N ILE A 95 -1.94 15.29 14.07
CA ILE A 95 -1.80 16.47 13.20
C ILE A 95 -1.20 16.06 11.84
N LEU A 96 -0.08 15.32 11.84
CA LEU A 96 0.60 14.91 10.60
C LEU A 96 -0.19 13.91 9.75
N GLU A 97 -1.16 13.19 10.32
CA GLU A 97 -2.09 12.32 9.59
C GLU A 97 -3.23 13.11 8.95
N ASN A 98 -3.64 14.24 9.55
CA ASN A 98 -4.73 15.08 9.06
C ASN A 98 -4.30 16.16 8.03
N ILE A 99 -3.00 16.37 7.82
CA ILE A 99 -2.48 17.37 6.85
C ILE A 99 -2.73 16.96 5.39
N THR A 100 -2.97 15.68 5.11
CA THR A 100 -3.24 15.24 3.74
C THR A 100 -4.69 15.57 3.34
N PHE A 101 -4.88 16.21 2.18
CA PHE A 101 -6.18 16.52 1.55
C PHE A 101 -6.98 17.72 2.11
N ILE A 102 -6.33 18.63 2.82
CA ILE A 102 -6.93 19.89 3.30
C ILE A 102 -6.39 21.11 2.54
N SER A 103 -7.00 22.29 2.78
CA SER A 103 -6.54 23.55 2.19
C SER A 103 -5.13 23.92 2.69
N ILE A 104 -4.43 24.77 1.94
CA ILE A 104 -3.10 25.26 2.35
C ILE A 104 -3.15 26.05 3.65
N GLU A 105 -4.23 26.81 3.86
CA GLU A 105 -4.46 27.62 5.07
C GLU A 105 -4.61 26.71 6.30
N GLU A 106 -5.44 25.67 6.19
CA GLU A 106 -5.61 24.70 7.26
C GLU A 106 -4.33 23.88 7.48
N SER A 107 -3.58 23.58 6.42
CA SER A 107 -2.27 22.92 6.53
C SER A 107 -1.27 23.78 7.32
N ILE A 108 -1.23 25.08 7.06
CA ILE A 108 -0.36 26.02 7.79
C ILE A 108 -0.79 26.06 9.26
N LYS A 109 -2.09 26.19 9.54
CA LYS A 109 -2.62 26.19 10.91
C LYS A 109 -2.22 24.95 11.70
N LEU A 110 -2.45 23.77 11.13
CA LEU A 110 -2.05 22.50 11.73
C LEU A 110 -0.53 22.40 11.91
N LEU A 111 0.28 22.87 10.95
CA LEU A 111 1.73 22.85 11.09
C LEU A 111 2.24 23.84 12.15
N LEU A 112 1.61 24.99 12.31
CA LEU A 112 1.91 25.93 13.40
C LEU A 112 1.54 25.32 14.76
N GLU A 113 0.40 24.64 14.84
CA GLU A 113 0.02 23.88 16.03
C GLU A 113 1.09 22.81 16.33
N PHE A 114 1.48 22.02 15.33
CA PHE A 114 2.56 21.03 15.46
C PHE A 114 3.84 21.67 16.01
N VAL A 115 4.31 22.76 15.41
CA VAL A 115 5.51 23.48 15.87
C VAL A 115 5.37 23.96 17.32
N SER A 116 4.20 24.49 17.68
CA SER A 116 3.92 24.99 19.02
C SER A 116 4.04 23.91 20.09
N ILE A 117 3.69 22.67 19.73
CA ILE A 117 3.78 21.50 20.60
C ILE A 117 5.22 21.00 20.68
N ILE A 118 5.88 20.75 19.55
CA ILE A 118 7.18 20.07 19.58
C ILE A 118 8.32 20.96 20.07
N LYS A 119 8.19 22.30 20.01
CA LYS A 119 9.23 23.21 20.51
C LYS A 119 9.38 23.17 22.04
N THR A 120 8.36 22.69 22.76
CA THR A 120 8.42 22.55 24.22
C THR A 120 8.93 21.18 24.66
N CYS A 121 9.05 20.23 23.72
CA CYS A 121 9.50 18.88 24.02
C CYS A 121 10.99 18.83 24.32
N LYS A 122 11.37 17.91 25.21
CA LYS A 122 12.77 17.47 25.32
C LYS A 122 13.23 16.85 24.00
N ARG A 123 14.44 17.22 23.58
CA ARG A 123 15.03 16.80 22.31
C ARG A 123 16.18 15.82 22.55
N CYS A 124 16.28 14.80 21.73
CA CYS A 124 17.33 13.79 21.86
C CYS A 124 17.61 13.13 20.52
N ARG A 125 18.71 12.39 20.40
CA ARG A 125 18.93 11.46 19.27
C ARG A 125 19.06 10.01 19.72
N ILE A 126 18.41 9.65 20.83
CA ILE A 126 18.51 8.34 21.47
C ILE A 126 18.25 7.20 20.48
N THR A 127 17.22 7.28 19.64
CA THR A 127 16.92 6.25 18.61
C THR A 127 18.11 6.02 17.67
N SER A 128 18.80 7.09 17.26
CA SER A 128 19.99 6.99 16.41
C SER A 128 21.18 6.39 17.15
N TYR A 129 21.39 6.76 18.41
CA TYR A 129 22.52 6.27 19.19
C TYR A 129 22.38 4.79 19.53
N VAL A 130 21.20 4.38 20.01
CA VAL A 130 20.87 2.99 20.35
C VAL A 130 20.94 2.09 19.11
N ASN A 131 20.38 2.53 17.98
CA ASN A 131 20.49 1.78 16.71
C ASN A 131 21.97 1.62 16.28
N ASN A 132 22.80 2.64 16.47
CA ASN A 132 24.22 2.56 16.12
C ASN A 132 24.96 1.63 17.07
N TRP A 133 24.73 1.71 18.39
CA TRP A 133 25.33 0.85 19.38
C TRP A 133 25.14 -0.65 19.06
N TRP A 134 23.89 -1.08 18.89
CA TRP A 134 23.55 -2.48 18.64
C TRP A 134 23.90 -3.00 17.24
N ARG A 135 24.26 -2.10 16.32
CA ARG A 135 24.87 -2.51 15.05
C ARG A 135 26.31 -2.99 15.19
N TYR A 136 27.01 -2.57 16.24
CA TYR A 136 28.44 -2.86 16.44
C TYR A 136 28.73 -3.64 17.73
N ASN A 137 27.80 -3.69 18.68
CA ASN A 137 27.93 -4.38 19.96
C ASN A 137 26.85 -5.47 20.11
N SER A 138 26.65 -6.28 19.06
CA SER A 138 25.69 -7.39 19.10
C SER A 138 26.20 -8.53 19.96
N ASN A 139 25.32 -9.16 20.74
CA ASN A 139 25.68 -10.30 21.59
C ASN A 139 25.52 -11.63 20.84
N ASP A 140 26.34 -12.61 21.21
CA ASP A 140 26.19 -13.99 20.76
C ASP A 140 25.38 -14.76 21.79
N TYR A 141 24.09 -15.00 21.50
CA TYR A 141 23.21 -15.76 22.39
C TYR A 141 23.38 -17.26 22.13
N ASN A 142 23.48 -18.05 23.20
CA ASN A 142 23.40 -19.50 23.09
C ASN A 142 21.96 -19.92 22.80
N LEU A 143 21.65 -20.06 21.51
CA LEU A 143 20.34 -20.48 21.06
C LEU A 143 20.06 -21.94 21.44
N ASP A 144 21.06 -22.81 21.55
CA ASP A 144 20.87 -24.24 21.82
C ASP A 144 20.28 -24.51 23.21
N SER A 145 20.63 -23.70 24.20
CA SER A 145 20.05 -23.76 25.54
C SER A 145 18.66 -23.10 25.66
N THR A 146 18.15 -22.44 24.61
CA THR A 146 16.86 -21.74 24.67
C THR A 146 15.70 -22.71 24.42
N GLN A 147 14.94 -23.02 25.47
CA GLN A 147 13.72 -23.83 25.38
C GLN A 147 12.54 -23.00 24.86
N LEU A 148 11.74 -23.57 23.95
CA LEU A 148 10.57 -22.88 23.42
C LEU A 148 9.37 -23.10 24.33
N ASP A 149 8.77 -22.01 24.79
CA ASP A 149 7.58 -22.05 25.65
C ASP A 149 6.65 -20.89 25.28
N LYS A 150 7.04 -19.66 25.65
CA LYS A 150 6.20 -18.48 25.44
C LYS A 150 6.03 -18.11 23.98
N ILE A 151 6.93 -18.54 23.09
CA ILE A 151 6.84 -18.27 21.65
C ILE A 151 5.86 -19.17 20.92
N ILE A 152 5.47 -20.31 21.49
CA ILE A 152 4.63 -21.32 20.82
C ILE A 152 3.34 -20.72 20.24
N PRO A 153 2.58 -19.86 20.97
CA PRO A 153 1.37 -19.24 20.44
C PRO A 153 1.59 -18.31 19.23
N TYR A 154 2.81 -17.83 19.03
CA TYR A 154 3.18 -16.94 17.92
C TYR A 154 3.76 -17.69 16.72
N SER A 155 3.99 -19.00 16.84
CA SER A 155 4.53 -19.84 15.77
C SER A 155 3.57 -19.89 14.58
N LYS A 156 4.12 -19.81 13.36
CA LYS A 156 3.38 -19.96 12.10
C LYS A 156 4.07 -20.97 11.20
N LYS A 157 3.30 -21.51 10.24
CA LYS A 157 3.84 -22.31 9.14
C LYS A 157 4.93 -21.54 8.40
N GLU A 158 6.08 -22.18 8.13
CA GLU A 158 7.32 -21.60 7.56
C GLU A 158 8.27 -20.93 8.59
N ASP A 159 7.92 -20.81 9.87
CA ASP A 159 8.89 -20.33 10.87
C ASP A 159 9.97 -21.38 11.15
N THR A 160 11.23 -20.93 11.21
CA THR A 160 12.38 -21.79 11.54
C THR A 160 12.57 -21.88 13.04
N TYR A 161 13.22 -22.94 13.51
CA TYR A 161 13.55 -23.10 14.92
C TYR A 161 14.43 -21.95 15.45
N THR A 162 15.39 -21.47 14.64
CA THR A 162 16.20 -20.28 14.94
C THR A 162 15.34 -19.03 15.13
N LEU A 163 14.34 -18.81 14.26
CA LEU A 163 13.41 -17.68 14.39
C LEU A 163 12.61 -17.78 15.69
N LEU A 164 12.10 -18.97 16.02
CA LEU A 164 11.33 -19.19 17.25
C LEU A 164 12.20 -18.98 18.50
N LYS A 165 13.44 -19.44 18.50
CA LYS A 165 14.39 -19.20 19.61
C LYS A 165 14.71 -17.71 19.79
N LEU A 166 14.90 -16.97 18.70
CA LEU A 166 15.04 -15.51 18.75
C LEU A 166 13.75 -14.85 19.27
N GLY A 167 12.58 -15.36 18.87
CA GLY A 167 11.29 -14.91 19.38
C GLY A 167 11.11 -15.16 20.88
N GLU A 168 11.58 -16.30 21.39
CA GLU A 168 11.55 -16.64 22.82
C GLU A 168 12.43 -15.66 23.61
N LEU A 169 13.67 -15.43 23.16
CA LEU A 169 14.56 -14.42 23.75
C LEU A 169 13.95 -13.02 23.69
N LEU A 170 13.27 -12.68 22.60
CA LEU A 170 12.57 -11.42 22.48
C LEU A 170 11.48 -11.28 23.55
N ILE A 171 10.64 -12.30 23.75
CA ILE A 171 9.61 -12.27 24.80
C ILE A 171 10.24 -12.10 26.18
N LYS A 172 11.31 -12.87 26.46
CA LYS A 172 12.08 -12.74 27.70
C LYS A 172 12.55 -11.31 27.93
N PHE A 173 13.22 -10.70 26.96
CA PHE A 173 13.76 -9.35 27.12
C PHE A 173 12.68 -8.26 27.16
N ILE A 174 11.52 -8.47 26.51
CA ILE A 174 10.34 -7.62 26.67
C ILE A 174 9.83 -7.68 28.11
N ASP A 175 9.70 -8.88 28.67
CA ASP A 175 9.22 -9.10 30.05
C ASP A 175 10.19 -8.50 31.08
N GLU A 176 11.51 -8.62 30.84
CA GLU A 176 12.58 -8.11 31.71
C GLU A 176 12.86 -6.61 31.56
N ARG A 177 12.21 -5.91 30.62
CA ARG A 177 12.55 -4.52 30.25
C ARG A 177 14.05 -4.37 29.95
N SER A 178 14.58 -5.29 29.16
CA SER A 178 15.99 -5.31 28.80
C SER A 178 16.25 -4.55 27.49
N GLU A 179 17.36 -3.82 27.42
CA GLU A 179 17.79 -3.17 26.18
C GLU A 179 18.07 -4.19 25.06
N SER A 180 18.41 -5.43 25.41
CA SER A 180 18.70 -6.54 24.48
C SER A 180 17.57 -6.82 23.47
N ILE A 181 16.35 -6.32 23.71
CA ILE A 181 15.27 -6.26 22.70
C ILE A 181 15.79 -5.68 21.37
N VAL A 182 16.61 -4.63 21.41
CA VAL A 182 17.13 -3.95 20.21
C VAL A 182 18.11 -4.83 19.44
N ASP A 183 18.89 -5.66 20.15
CA ASP A 183 19.81 -6.62 19.54
C ASP A 183 19.04 -7.73 18.82
N ILE A 184 18.06 -8.33 19.51
CA ILE A 184 17.20 -9.35 18.89
C ILE A 184 16.45 -8.77 17.69
N TYR A 185 15.93 -7.55 17.81
CA TYR A 185 15.37 -6.83 16.67
C TYR A 185 16.36 -6.68 15.51
N THR A 186 17.61 -6.31 15.80
CA THR A 186 18.67 -6.19 14.79
C THR A 186 18.94 -7.51 14.09
N LYS A 187 19.00 -8.62 14.83
CA LYS A 187 19.16 -9.97 14.26
C LYS A 187 17.94 -10.34 13.39
N LEU A 188 16.72 -10.15 13.89
CA LEU A 188 15.49 -10.41 13.13
C LEU A 188 15.37 -9.54 11.87
N TYR A 189 15.80 -8.28 11.91
CA TYR A 189 15.79 -7.36 10.76
C TYR A 189 16.76 -7.81 9.67
N ASN A 190 17.93 -8.33 10.06
CA ASN A 190 18.96 -8.77 9.12
C ASN A 190 18.76 -10.22 8.65
N MET A 191 17.82 -10.95 9.24
CA MET A 191 17.56 -12.36 8.93
C MET A 191 16.89 -12.51 7.56
N GLU A 192 17.57 -13.15 6.62
CA GLU A 192 17.09 -13.38 5.25
C GLU A 192 16.36 -14.71 5.12
N GLY A 193 15.17 -14.68 4.51
CA GLY A 193 14.38 -15.88 4.27
C GLY A 193 12.90 -15.59 4.08
N ILE A 194 12.12 -16.66 3.98
CA ILE A 194 10.67 -16.61 3.88
C ILE A 194 10.10 -17.30 5.12
N TYR A 195 9.46 -16.52 5.98
CA TYR A 195 8.93 -16.98 7.26
C TYR A 195 7.41 -16.90 7.31
N GLY A 196 6.88 -17.32 8.46
CA GLY A 196 5.49 -17.19 8.85
C GLY A 196 4.89 -15.84 8.50
N ARG A 197 3.73 -15.87 7.83
CA ARG A 197 3.08 -14.65 7.35
C ARG A 197 2.53 -13.82 8.52
N ARG A 198 3.04 -12.59 8.67
CA ARG A 198 2.60 -11.59 9.67
C ARG A 198 2.37 -10.25 8.96
N TYR A 199 1.26 -9.57 9.23
CA TYR A 199 0.87 -8.31 8.55
C TYR A 199 0.93 -8.35 7.01
N LYS A 200 0.59 -9.50 6.39
CA LYS A 200 0.75 -9.74 4.93
C LYS A 200 2.21 -9.63 4.45
N ARG A 201 3.17 -9.93 5.31
CA ARG A 201 4.62 -9.93 5.06
C ARG A 201 5.22 -11.25 5.54
N LYS A 202 6.44 -11.54 5.09
CA LYS A 202 7.14 -12.81 5.38
C LYS A 202 8.58 -12.61 5.88
N ASP A 203 8.95 -11.36 6.15
CA ASP A 203 10.25 -11.01 6.72
C ASP A 203 10.24 -11.34 8.24
N ALA A 204 11.32 -11.92 8.77
CA ALA A 204 11.40 -12.41 10.17
C ALA A 204 11.06 -11.33 11.20
N VAL A 205 11.49 -10.10 10.95
CA VAL A 205 11.27 -8.92 11.79
C VAL A 205 9.80 -8.65 12.13
N TYR A 206 8.84 -9.13 11.35
CA TYR A 206 7.42 -8.98 11.69
C TYR A 206 6.98 -9.81 12.90
N MET A 207 7.80 -10.75 13.37
CA MET A 207 7.61 -11.40 14.67
C MET A 207 7.65 -10.42 15.83
N LEU A 208 8.58 -9.44 15.82
CA LEU A 208 8.62 -8.37 16.83
C LEU A 208 7.27 -7.65 16.90
N TRP A 209 6.77 -7.21 15.75
CA TRP A 209 5.55 -6.43 15.66
C TRP A 209 4.34 -7.21 16.21
N GLU A 210 4.20 -8.49 15.86
CA GLU A 210 3.08 -9.33 16.35
C GLU A 210 3.14 -9.55 17.87
N ILE A 211 4.34 -9.79 18.43
CA ILE A 211 4.54 -9.99 19.86
C ILE A 211 4.26 -8.71 20.64
N VAL A 212 4.80 -7.58 20.16
CA VAL A 212 4.61 -6.27 20.79
C VAL A 212 3.14 -5.84 20.71
N GLU A 213 2.48 -5.99 19.57
CA GLU A 213 1.04 -5.70 19.45
C GLU A 213 0.24 -6.52 20.46
N ASN A 214 0.47 -7.84 20.53
CA ASN A 214 -0.32 -8.69 21.41
C ASN A 214 -0.15 -8.32 22.90
N LYS A 215 1.09 -8.05 23.33
CA LYS A 215 1.39 -7.68 24.73
C LYS A 215 0.85 -6.31 25.12
N PHE A 216 0.88 -5.33 24.21
CA PHE A 216 0.62 -3.92 24.55
C PHE A 216 -0.66 -3.34 23.95
N LYS A 217 -1.47 -4.12 23.21
CA LYS A 217 -2.73 -3.69 22.57
C LYS A 217 -3.75 -3.02 23.49
N HIS A 218 -3.67 -3.28 24.80
CA HIS A 218 -4.58 -2.69 25.79
C HIS A 218 -4.27 -1.21 26.07
N ASN A 219 -3.04 -0.75 25.84
CA ASN A 219 -2.66 0.65 26.02
C ASN A 219 -2.90 1.46 24.74
N LYS A 220 -3.98 2.24 24.72
CA LYS A 220 -4.39 3.05 23.57
C LYS A 220 -3.34 4.08 23.14
N SER A 221 -2.68 4.74 24.11
CA SER A 221 -1.63 5.74 23.85
C SER A 221 -0.43 5.09 23.16
N PHE A 222 0.05 3.95 23.68
CA PHE A 222 1.10 3.16 23.03
C PHE A 222 0.68 2.72 21.63
N MET A 223 -0.55 2.25 21.45
CA MET A 223 -1.03 1.75 20.16
C MET A 223 -1.11 2.84 19.08
N LYS A 224 -1.35 4.11 19.44
CA LYS A 224 -1.24 5.24 18.50
C LYS A 224 0.18 5.33 17.93
N ILE A 225 1.20 5.29 18.80
CA ILE A 225 2.61 5.32 18.40
C ILE A 225 2.99 4.06 17.61
N PHE A 226 2.55 2.88 18.07
CA PHE A 226 2.80 1.60 17.42
C PHE A 226 2.28 1.57 15.99
N ASN A 227 1.01 1.94 15.78
CA ASN A 227 0.37 1.93 14.45
C ASN A 227 1.07 2.90 13.50
N PHE A 228 1.40 4.10 14.00
CA PHE A 228 2.19 5.07 13.26
C PHE A 228 3.55 4.49 12.86
N ALA A 229 4.32 3.96 13.80
CA ALA A 229 5.65 3.39 13.53
C ALA A 229 5.58 2.18 12.58
N LEU A 230 4.59 1.29 12.73
CA LEU A 230 4.37 0.15 11.85
C LEU A 230 4.03 0.60 10.43
N SER A 231 3.22 1.65 10.28
CA SER A 231 2.88 2.23 8.96
C SER A 231 4.13 2.75 8.25
N MET A 232 5.05 3.37 8.98
CA MET A 232 6.34 3.86 8.46
C MET A 232 7.30 2.69 8.17
N PHE A 233 7.36 1.72 9.08
CA PHE A 233 8.16 0.51 8.93
C PHE A 233 7.77 -0.31 7.69
N ASN A 234 6.48 -0.34 7.34
CA ASN A 234 5.96 -1.08 6.19
C ASN A 234 6.39 -0.52 4.83
N ARG A 235 6.95 0.70 4.79
CA ARG A 235 7.45 1.34 3.57
C ARG A 235 8.84 0.80 3.23
N LYS A 236 8.92 -0.30 2.47
CA LYS A 236 10.21 -0.97 2.15
C LYS A 236 11.22 -0.05 1.44
N SER A 237 10.77 0.99 0.73
CA SER A 237 11.63 1.97 0.05
C SER A 237 12.19 3.07 0.96
N MET A 238 11.76 3.16 2.22
CA MET A 238 12.25 4.16 3.17
C MET A 238 13.53 3.68 3.86
N ASN A 239 14.62 4.46 3.76
CA ASN A 239 15.91 4.11 4.34
C ASN A 239 15.85 4.05 5.87
N GLU A 240 15.07 4.95 6.47
CA GLU A 240 14.91 5.10 7.92
C GLU A 240 13.90 4.10 8.51
N ARG A 241 13.29 3.21 7.71
CA ARG A 241 12.29 2.24 8.22
C ARG A 241 12.80 1.43 9.41
N ARG A 242 14.10 1.07 9.44
CA ARG A 242 14.71 0.35 10.56
C ARG A 242 14.67 1.16 11.86
N ALA A 243 14.86 2.48 11.78
CA ALA A 243 14.86 3.33 12.96
C ALA A 243 13.50 3.36 13.66
N PHE A 244 12.39 3.25 12.91
CA PHE A 244 11.06 3.11 13.51
C PHE A 244 10.88 1.80 14.31
N GLY A 245 11.55 0.71 13.91
CA GLY A 245 11.54 -0.52 14.72
C GLY A 245 12.37 -0.37 16.00
N VAL A 246 13.53 0.29 15.93
CA VAL A 246 14.34 0.62 17.12
C VAL A 246 13.56 1.53 18.07
N TRP A 247 12.84 2.52 17.54
CA TRP A 247 12.02 3.43 18.31
C TRP A 247 10.94 2.68 19.12
N ILE A 248 10.26 1.70 18.50
CA ILE A 248 9.33 0.81 19.21
C ILE A 248 10.03 -0.04 20.26
N CYS A 249 11.23 -0.55 19.98
CA CYS A 249 12.01 -1.28 20.99
C CYS A 249 12.33 -0.40 22.20
N ILE A 250 12.63 0.90 22.00
CA ILE A 250 12.89 1.85 23.10
C ILE A 250 11.63 2.08 23.93
N PHE A 251 10.46 2.26 23.31
CA PHE A 251 9.20 2.38 24.07
C PHE A 251 8.89 1.14 24.90
N VAL A 252 9.13 -0.06 24.35
CA VAL A 252 8.90 -1.31 25.08
C VAL A 252 9.93 -1.50 26.19
N TRP A 253 11.19 -1.15 25.93
CA TRP A 253 12.27 -1.19 26.92
C TRP A 253 11.97 -0.27 28.11
N LYS A 254 11.54 0.96 27.84
CA LYS A 254 11.31 1.99 28.87
C LYS A 254 9.84 2.15 29.24
N TYR A 255 9.03 1.14 28.96
CA TYR A 255 7.57 1.22 29.01
C TYR A 255 7.05 1.74 30.36
N ASP A 256 7.62 1.25 31.46
CA ASP A 256 7.16 1.57 32.81
C ASP A 256 7.68 2.95 33.30
N HIS A 257 8.65 3.54 32.60
CA HIS A 257 9.18 4.88 32.90
C HIS A 257 8.45 6.00 32.14
N ILE A 258 7.49 5.62 31.29
CA ILE A 258 6.76 6.54 30.43
C ILE A 258 5.38 6.81 31.04
N ASP A 259 5.01 8.08 31.16
CA ASP A 259 3.64 8.45 31.49
C ASP A 259 2.75 8.32 30.25
N TRP A 260 1.90 7.29 30.25
CA TRP A 260 1.00 6.97 29.14
C TRP A 260 -0.34 7.71 29.18
N LYS A 261 -0.53 8.64 30.13
CA LYS A 261 -1.76 9.46 30.20
C LYS A 261 -2.01 10.20 28.89
N GLU A 262 -3.28 10.26 28.50
CA GLU A 262 -3.65 11.02 27.32
C GLU A 262 -3.40 12.51 27.54
N PRO A 263 -2.87 13.22 26.54
CA PRO A 263 -2.58 14.65 26.68
C PRO A 263 -3.87 15.45 26.83
N ASN A 264 -3.85 16.43 27.75
CA ASN A 264 -4.83 17.50 27.75
C ASN A 264 -4.65 18.34 26.47
N ILE A 265 -5.66 18.36 25.62
CA ILE A 265 -5.62 19.07 24.35
C ILE A 265 -6.02 20.53 24.60
N VAL A 266 -5.01 21.41 24.71
CA VAL A 266 -5.26 22.85 24.59
C VAL A 266 -5.53 23.16 23.12
N SER A 267 -6.60 23.91 22.86
CA SER A 267 -6.92 24.41 21.52
C SER A 267 -5.88 25.43 21.08
N PHE A 268 -5.31 25.21 19.90
CA PHE A 268 -4.39 26.17 19.30
C PHE A 268 -5.18 27.14 18.41
N THR A 269 -5.05 28.43 18.68
CA THR A 269 -5.65 29.49 17.88
C THR A 269 -4.56 30.38 17.31
N VAL A 270 -4.62 30.62 16.00
CA VAL A 270 -3.73 31.55 15.30
C VAL A 270 -4.53 32.22 14.18
N ASP A 271 -4.33 33.52 14.00
CA ASP A 271 -4.80 34.21 12.81
C ASP A 271 -3.80 33.98 11.67
N ILE A 272 -4.17 33.12 10.72
CA ILE A 272 -3.30 32.78 9.59
C ILE A 272 -3.06 33.99 8.67
N LYS A 273 -4.04 34.89 8.55
CA LYS A 273 -3.90 36.06 7.69
C LYS A 273 -2.85 36.99 8.25
N GLU A 274 -2.93 37.28 9.55
CA GLU A 274 -1.95 38.12 10.23
C GLU A 274 -0.56 37.46 10.28
N TYR A 275 -0.51 36.15 10.53
CA TYR A 275 0.75 35.40 10.50
C TYR A 275 1.45 35.49 9.14
N ILE A 276 0.72 35.27 8.04
CA ILE A 276 1.30 35.33 6.69
C ILE A 276 1.71 36.75 6.32
N LYS A 277 0.92 37.76 6.69
CA LYS A 277 1.20 39.18 6.42
C LYS A 277 2.47 39.67 7.11
N THR A 278 2.72 39.21 8.34
CA THR A 278 3.88 39.61 9.15
C THR A 278 5.14 38.80 8.85
N ARG A 279 5.06 37.75 8.03
CA ARG A 279 6.16 36.84 7.76
C ARG A 279 7.21 37.46 6.83
N LEU A 280 8.37 37.79 7.39
CA LEU A 280 9.53 38.32 6.64
C LEU A 280 10.44 37.21 6.08
N PRO A 281 11.18 37.47 4.99
CA PRO A 281 12.26 36.59 4.55
C PRO A 281 13.36 36.53 5.61
N ILE A 282 13.99 35.36 5.75
CA ILE A 282 15.17 35.17 6.60
C ILE A 282 16.38 34.82 5.74
N THR A 283 17.57 35.04 6.29
CA THR A 283 18.82 34.50 5.75
C THR A 283 19.07 33.11 6.34
N ILE A 284 19.41 32.15 5.48
CA ILE A 284 19.94 30.83 5.86
C ILE A 284 21.36 30.77 5.31
N ASP A 285 22.34 31.06 6.15
CA ASP A 285 23.77 31.08 5.84
C ASP A 285 24.59 30.08 6.66
N GLU A 286 23.95 29.34 7.58
CA GLU A 286 24.68 28.45 8.48
C GLU A 286 25.21 27.23 7.75
N ASP A 287 26.52 27.00 7.90
CA ASP A 287 27.26 25.96 7.20
C ASP A 287 26.66 24.58 7.45
N TYR A 288 26.19 24.33 8.67
CA TYR A 288 25.59 23.05 9.04
C TYR A 288 24.27 22.80 8.31
N VAL A 289 23.55 23.84 7.90
CA VAL A 289 22.33 23.74 7.10
C VAL A 289 22.64 23.68 5.62
N ILE A 290 23.41 24.65 5.09
CA ILE A 290 23.68 24.78 3.65
C ILE A 290 24.41 23.56 3.10
N ASN A 291 25.49 23.14 3.77
CA ASN A 291 26.36 22.11 3.21
C ASN A 291 25.81 20.69 3.37
N ASP A 292 24.75 20.53 4.18
CA ASP A 292 24.13 19.27 4.58
C ASP A 292 25.14 18.11 4.68
N TYR A 293 26.00 18.19 5.71
CA TYR A 293 27.11 17.26 5.92
C TYR A 293 26.71 15.79 5.99
N HIS A 294 25.42 15.48 6.16
CA HIS A 294 24.90 14.12 6.14
C HIS A 294 24.89 13.51 4.73
N VAL A 295 24.56 14.31 3.72
CA VAL A 295 24.30 13.83 2.35
C VAL A 295 25.46 14.17 1.42
N ASN A 296 26.17 15.27 1.70
CA ASN A 296 27.25 15.73 0.85
C ASN A 296 28.51 14.90 1.04
N LYS A 297 28.75 13.98 0.10
CA LYS A 297 29.91 13.07 0.08
C LYS A 297 31.26 13.80 0.18
N LYS A 298 31.34 15.08 -0.19
CA LYS A 298 32.59 15.87 -0.15
C LYS A 298 33.12 16.08 1.28
N PHE A 299 32.24 16.11 2.29
CA PHE A 299 32.63 16.41 3.68
C PHE A 299 32.81 15.16 4.56
N GLY A 300 32.44 13.98 4.05
CA GLY A 300 32.47 12.73 4.81
C GLY A 300 31.51 12.71 6.00
N LEU A 301 31.38 11.53 6.64
CA LEU A 301 30.50 11.36 7.81
C LEU A 301 31.06 12.00 9.08
N LYS A 302 32.38 12.26 9.15
CA LYS A 302 33.06 12.90 10.29
C LYS A 302 32.45 14.25 10.62
N LYS A 303 32.28 15.13 9.62
CA LYS A 303 31.71 16.47 9.85
C LYS A 303 30.24 16.40 10.26
N PHE A 304 29.50 15.40 9.75
CA PHE A 304 28.15 15.13 10.24
C PHE A 304 28.14 14.72 11.71
N GLY A 305 28.97 13.75 12.13
CA GLY A 305 29.04 13.30 13.53
C GLY A 305 29.33 14.42 14.52
N ASN A 306 30.34 15.26 14.22
CA ASN A 306 30.76 16.31 15.14
C ASN A 306 29.88 17.57 15.11
N VAL A 307 29.33 17.93 13.95
CA VAL A 307 28.61 19.20 13.75
C VAL A 307 27.16 18.99 13.37
N GLY A 308 26.88 18.12 12.41
CA GLY A 308 25.54 17.90 11.88
C GLY A 308 24.58 17.22 12.85
N SER A 309 25.05 16.27 13.67
CA SER A 309 24.23 15.52 14.64
C SER A 309 24.21 16.10 16.04
N LYS A 310 25.00 17.15 16.33
CA LYS A 310 24.95 17.83 17.64
C LYS A 310 23.51 18.24 17.95
N VAL A 311 23.12 18.19 19.22
CA VAL A 311 21.84 18.68 19.76
C VAL A 311 22.16 19.58 20.94
N ILE A 312 21.57 20.77 20.99
CA ILE A 312 21.71 21.71 22.11
C ILE A 312 20.68 21.32 23.18
N ASN A 313 21.13 21.32 24.44
CA ASN A 313 20.32 20.92 25.60
C ASN A 313 19.68 19.54 25.36
N GLU A 314 20.52 18.58 24.96
CA GLU A 314 20.09 17.23 24.61
C GLU A 314 19.66 16.45 25.86
N ASP A 315 18.44 15.91 25.83
CA ASP A 315 17.93 15.02 26.86
C ASP A 315 18.41 13.59 26.62
N LEU A 316 19.31 13.14 27.49
CA LEU A 316 19.81 11.77 27.50
C LEU A 316 19.32 10.97 28.70
N SER A 317 18.40 11.54 29.51
CA SER A 317 17.96 10.96 30.79
C SER A 317 17.28 9.59 30.66
N LEU A 318 16.79 9.25 29.47
CA LEU A 318 16.23 7.92 29.20
C LEU A 318 17.29 6.80 29.25
N LEU A 319 18.57 7.14 29.03
CA LEU A 319 19.70 6.22 29.00
C LEU A 319 20.58 6.41 30.25
N GLU A 320 20.84 5.34 30.99
CA GLU A 320 21.71 5.38 32.19
C GLU A 320 23.12 5.89 31.87
N ASN A 321 23.64 5.59 30.68
CA ASN A 321 24.95 6.03 30.19
C ASN A 321 24.83 6.77 28.85
N GLY A 322 23.88 7.70 28.72
CA GLY A 322 23.57 8.34 27.44
C GLY A 322 24.76 8.99 26.73
N ASP A 323 25.67 9.62 27.47
CA ASP A 323 26.88 10.23 26.90
C ASP A 323 27.79 9.22 26.20
N LYS A 324 27.88 7.99 26.74
CA LYS A 324 28.63 6.89 26.12
C LYS A 324 28.04 6.52 24.76
N TYR A 325 26.71 6.43 24.66
CA TYR A 325 26.02 6.12 23.40
C TYR A 325 26.22 7.22 22.35
N ARG A 326 26.13 8.49 22.78
CA ARG A 326 26.40 9.63 21.92
C ARG A 326 27.85 9.67 21.44
N GLN A 327 28.81 9.49 22.34
CA GLN A 327 30.23 9.49 21.99
C GLN A 327 30.57 8.35 21.04
N PHE A 328 30.09 7.13 21.32
CA PHE A 328 30.24 5.98 20.43
C PHE A 328 29.67 6.25 19.03
N TYR A 329 28.51 6.91 18.95
CA TYR A 329 27.94 7.34 17.67
C TYR A 329 28.89 8.26 16.91
N ILE A 330 29.44 9.28 17.57
CA ILE A 330 30.39 10.23 16.98
C ILE A 330 31.67 9.53 16.53
N ASP A 331 32.22 8.64 17.36
CA ASP A 331 33.46 7.91 17.07
C ASP A 331 33.33 7.04 15.82
N ILE A 332 32.21 6.31 15.68
CA ILE A 332 31.90 5.54 14.47
C ILE A 332 31.80 6.46 13.24
N LYS A 333 31.27 7.68 13.36
CA LYS A 333 31.24 8.65 12.25
C LYS A 333 32.63 9.24 11.94
N ASN A 334 33.50 9.30 12.95
CA ASN A 334 34.88 9.76 12.83
C ASN A 334 35.81 8.70 12.23
N GLY A 335 35.32 7.47 12.02
CA GLY A 335 36.07 6.40 11.40
C GLY A 335 36.78 5.49 12.39
N LEU A 336 36.32 5.43 13.65
CA LEU A 336 36.75 4.39 14.59
C LEU A 336 36.65 3.01 13.90
N ASP A 337 37.75 2.26 13.91
CA ASP A 337 37.83 0.97 13.24
C ASP A 337 36.71 0.07 13.73
N LYS A 338 35.94 -0.45 12.78
CA LYS A 338 34.82 -1.36 13.06
C LYS A 338 35.42 -2.58 13.77
N PRO A 339 34.92 -3.00 14.95
CA PRO A 339 35.36 -4.26 15.52
C PRO A 339 35.12 -5.36 14.48
N VAL A 340 36.20 -5.96 14.00
CA VAL A 340 36.18 -7.04 13.03
C VAL A 340 35.59 -8.26 13.74
N LYS A 341 34.35 -8.62 13.41
CA LYS A 341 33.80 -9.95 13.66
C LYS A 341 33.07 -10.44 12.41
N GLY A 342 33.69 -11.43 11.76
CA GLY A 342 33.09 -12.34 10.77
C GLY A 342 32.82 -11.76 9.39
N GLU A 343 33.68 -12.06 8.41
CA GLU A 343 33.36 -11.95 6.99
C GLU A 343 32.12 -12.78 6.64
N LEU A 344 30.93 -12.18 6.61
CA LEU A 344 29.91 -12.58 5.64
C LEU A 344 30.23 -11.84 4.33
N SER A 345 31.33 -12.28 3.71
CA SER A 345 31.74 -11.78 2.41
C SER A 345 30.61 -12.06 1.41
N LYS A 346 30.21 -11.00 0.69
CA LYS A 346 29.40 -11.08 -0.52
C LYS A 346 30.19 -11.85 -1.59
N LYS A 347 30.30 -13.17 -1.48
CA LYS A 347 30.70 -14.01 -2.62
C LYS A 347 29.45 -14.28 -3.45
N LYS A 348 29.43 -13.72 -4.67
CA LYS A 348 28.59 -14.20 -5.78
C LYS A 348 28.84 -15.71 -5.93
N ILE A 349 27.96 -16.54 -5.39
CA ILE A 349 27.96 -17.97 -5.69
C ILE A 349 27.29 -18.12 -7.06
N VAL A 350 28.13 -18.26 -8.09
CA VAL A 350 27.72 -18.78 -9.38
C VAL A 350 27.46 -20.28 -9.17
N PHE A 351 26.19 -20.68 -9.17
CA PHE A 351 25.82 -22.10 -9.14
C PHE A 351 26.21 -22.76 -10.46
N LYS A 352 27.35 -23.48 -10.48
CA LYS A 352 27.58 -24.57 -11.43
C LYS A 352 26.79 -25.78 -10.94
N LYS A 353 25.81 -26.23 -11.74
CA LYS A 353 25.12 -27.52 -11.57
C LYS A 353 26.15 -28.64 -11.49
N LYS A 354 26.14 -29.43 -10.42
CA LYS A 354 26.62 -30.81 -10.43
C LYS A 354 25.58 -31.73 -9.77
N LYS A 355 25.49 -32.92 -10.37
CA LYS A 355 24.49 -33.97 -10.21
C LYS A 355 24.33 -34.45 -8.77
N SER A 356 23.09 -34.84 -8.51
CA SER A 356 22.54 -35.55 -7.36
C SER A 356 23.21 -36.90 -7.09
N ASP A 357 23.46 -37.19 -5.81
CA ASP A 357 23.45 -38.55 -5.29
C ASP A 357 22.28 -38.66 -4.31
N VAL A 358 21.33 -39.52 -4.67
CA VAL A 358 20.09 -39.84 -3.95
C VAL A 358 20.35 -41.09 -3.11
N VAL A 359 20.10 -41.01 -1.81
CA VAL A 359 20.04 -42.18 -0.93
C VAL A 359 18.58 -42.63 -0.85
N ILE A 360 18.32 -43.85 -1.30
CA ILE A 360 17.00 -44.52 -1.38
C ILE A 360 16.73 -45.28 -0.08
N ILE A 361 15.49 -45.22 0.42
CA ILE A 361 14.89 -46.21 1.33
C ILE A 361 13.53 -46.60 0.72
N PRO A 362 13.15 -47.90 0.70
CA PRO A 362 12.34 -48.48 -0.36
C PRO A 362 10.82 -48.33 -0.18
N ILE A 363 10.14 -48.29 -1.32
CA ILE A 363 8.67 -48.35 -1.46
C ILE A 363 8.29 -49.84 -1.64
N ILE A 364 7.31 -50.29 -0.88
CA ILE A 364 6.64 -51.59 -1.06
C ILE A 364 5.64 -51.43 -2.21
N GLU A 365 5.76 -52.35 -3.17
CA GLU A 365 4.91 -52.54 -4.35
C GLU A 365 3.51 -53.03 -3.96
N ASP A 366 2.51 -52.64 -4.75
CA ASP A 366 1.53 -53.60 -5.29
C ASP A 366 0.80 -53.03 -6.52
N ILE A 367 0.79 -53.86 -7.57
CA ILE A 367 0.32 -53.74 -8.97
C ILE A 367 -1.16 -54.25 -9.00
N PRO A 368 -2.09 -53.94 -9.95
CA PRO A 368 -1.89 -54.14 -11.38
C PRO A 368 -2.55 -53.24 -12.46
N ASN A 369 -1.88 -53.32 -13.60
CA ASN A 369 -2.23 -52.94 -14.97
C ASN A 369 -3.58 -53.46 -15.47
N THR A 370 -4.17 -52.71 -16.41
CA THR A 370 -4.75 -53.08 -17.73
C THR A 370 -5.69 -51.93 -18.16
N ALA A 371 -5.91 -51.54 -19.41
CA ALA A 371 -5.56 -52.06 -20.72
C ALA A 371 -5.47 -50.91 -21.74
N ILE A 372 -4.73 -51.20 -22.82
CA ILE A 372 -4.66 -50.50 -24.11
C ILE A 372 -6.01 -50.66 -24.85
N ILE A 373 -6.40 -49.70 -25.71
CA ILE A 373 -6.95 -49.91 -27.08
C ILE A 373 -7.17 -48.55 -27.78
N ASP A 374 -6.34 -48.35 -28.82
CA ASP A 374 -6.55 -47.84 -30.18
C ASP A 374 -7.44 -46.64 -30.54
N CYS A 375 -6.82 -45.78 -31.35
CA CYS A 375 -7.39 -44.74 -32.19
C CYS A 375 -8.09 -45.32 -33.44
N ILE A 376 -8.88 -44.47 -34.13
CA ILE A 376 -9.22 -44.38 -35.59
C ILE A 376 -10.71 -43.94 -35.77
N PRO A 377 -11.13 -43.15 -36.79
CA PRO A 377 -10.76 -41.79 -37.18
C PRO A 377 -12.04 -40.89 -37.35
N ILE A 378 -11.89 -39.74 -38.00
CA ILE A 378 -12.91 -38.71 -38.31
C ILE A 378 -13.79 -39.14 -39.50
N GLU A 379 -15.08 -38.80 -39.50
CA GLU A 379 -15.81 -38.43 -40.74
C GLU A 379 -17.08 -37.58 -40.48
N ASP A 380 -17.18 -36.53 -41.30
CA ASP A 380 -18.31 -35.83 -41.92
C ASP A 380 -19.44 -35.11 -41.14
N THR A 381 -19.46 -33.80 -41.38
CA THR A 381 -20.56 -32.84 -41.20
C THR A 381 -21.76 -33.09 -42.12
N PRO A 382 -22.94 -32.63 -41.70
CA PRO A 382 -23.86 -31.97 -42.61
C PRO A 382 -24.21 -30.55 -42.16
N THR A 383 -24.01 -29.60 -43.07
CA THR A 383 -24.63 -28.26 -43.12
C THR A 383 -26.14 -28.36 -43.39
N ILE A 384 -26.96 -27.43 -42.85
CA ILE A 384 -28.29 -26.94 -43.34
C ILE A 384 -28.88 -25.97 -42.25
N PRO A 385 -29.66 -24.91 -42.57
CA PRO A 385 -29.37 -23.73 -43.37
C PRO A 385 -29.62 -22.41 -42.56
N ILE A 386 -29.47 -21.27 -43.21
CA ILE A 386 -29.79 -19.93 -42.70
C ILE A 386 -31.29 -19.66 -42.92
N GLU A 387 -32.01 -19.21 -41.88
CA GLU A 387 -33.32 -18.57 -42.00
C GLU A 387 -33.29 -17.18 -41.34
N ASP A 388 -33.87 -16.23 -42.07
CA ASP A 388 -33.90 -14.80 -41.81
C ASP A 388 -34.97 -14.38 -40.79
N THR A 389 -34.59 -13.40 -39.94
CA THR A 389 -35.42 -12.36 -39.27
C THR A 389 -36.36 -12.77 -38.11
N PRO A 390 -36.67 -11.87 -37.13
CA PRO A 390 -36.60 -10.41 -37.18
C PRO A 390 -35.85 -9.70 -36.02
N ILE A 391 -35.53 -8.44 -36.29
CA ILE A 391 -35.11 -7.42 -35.33
C ILE A 391 -36.19 -7.28 -34.26
N ILE A 392 -35.86 -7.64 -33.02
CA ILE A 392 -36.68 -7.31 -31.85
C ILE A 392 -35.93 -6.24 -31.08
N ASP A 393 -36.44 -5.01 -31.16
CA ASP A 393 -36.15 -3.93 -30.20
C ASP A 393 -36.64 -4.37 -28.82
N CYS A 394 -35.76 -4.99 -28.04
CA CYS A 394 -35.96 -5.16 -26.60
C CYS A 394 -35.11 -4.12 -25.87
N ILE A 395 -35.68 -2.93 -25.67
CA ILE A 395 -35.28 -2.06 -24.56
C ILE A 395 -35.67 -2.81 -23.27
N PRO A 396 -34.73 -3.21 -22.40
CA PRO A 396 -35.10 -3.76 -21.10
C PRO A 396 -35.59 -2.61 -20.23
N THR A 397 -36.87 -2.62 -19.91
CA THR A 397 -37.46 -1.77 -18.89
C THR A 397 -36.76 -2.04 -17.55
N ILE A 398 -36.10 -1.01 -17.01
CA ILE A 398 -35.46 -1.04 -15.70
C ILE A 398 -36.56 -1.25 -14.64
N PRO A 399 -36.46 -2.27 -13.76
CA PRO A 399 -37.42 -2.44 -12.69
C PRO A 399 -37.31 -1.27 -11.71
N ILE A 400 -38.40 -0.54 -11.53
CA ILE A 400 -38.54 0.46 -10.46
C ILE A 400 -38.58 -0.31 -9.14
N ILE A 401 -37.45 -0.33 -8.41
CA ILE A 401 -37.37 -0.93 -7.08
C ILE A 401 -38.11 -0.01 -6.10
N LYS A 402 -39.25 -0.51 -5.60
CA LYS A 402 -40.00 0.09 -4.48
C LYS A 402 -39.29 -0.18 -3.15
N ASP A 403 -39.60 0.68 -2.18
CA ASP A 403 -38.83 1.04 -0.99
C ASP A 403 -38.32 -0.08 -0.06
N THR A 404 -37.22 0.30 0.62
CA THR A 404 -36.39 -0.38 1.64
C THR A 404 -35.20 -1.19 1.10
N PRO A 405 -33.93 -0.80 1.38
CA PRO A 405 -32.76 -1.53 0.91
C PRO A 405 -32.61 -2.84 1.70
N THR A 406 -33.22 -3.90 1.19
CA THR A 406 -32.93 -5.26 1.63
C THR A 406 -31.70 -5.76 0.87
N ILE A 407 -30.75 -6.36 1.58
CA ILE A 407 -29.55 -6.97 0.99
C ILE A 407 -30.01 -8.00 -0.05
N PRO A 408 -29.45 -8.04 -1.27
CA PRO A 408 -29.83 -9.05 -2.25
C PRO A 408 -29.68 -10.45 -1.66
N ILE A 409 -30.78 -11.18 -1.57
CA ILE A 409 -30.80 -12.58 -1.11
C ILE A 409 -29.89 -13.37 -2.05
N ILE A 410 -28.92 -14.09 -1.48
CA ILE A 410 -28.01 -14.93 -2.26
C ILE A 410 -28.70 -16.28 -2.48
N PRO A 411 -29.10 -16.65 -3.71
CA PRO A 411 -29.69 -17.95 -3.98
C PRO A 411 -28.69 -19.07 -3.68
N ILE A 412 -29.22 -20.19 -3.18
CA ILE A 412 -28.44 -21.42 -2.99
C ILE A 412 -28.60 -22.27 -4.25
N ILE A 413 -27.50 -22.66 -4.85
CA ILE A 413 -27.45 -23.62 -5.96
C ILE A 413 -26.57 -24.77 -5.50
N ASP A 414 -27.17 -25.95 -5.38
CA ASP A 414 -26.42 -27.16 -5.07
C ASP A 414 -25.47 -27.47 -6.23
N TRP A 415 -24.22 -27.81 -5.91
CA TRP A 415 -23.18 -28.06 -6.90
C TRP A 415 -23.57 -29.15 -7.91
N VAL A 416 -24.38 -30.13 -7.49
CA VAL A 416 -24.88 -31.22 -8.34
C VAL A 416 -25.77 -30.74 -9.49
N GLN A 417 -26.28 -29.51 -9.44
CA GLN A 417 -27.08 -28.91 -10.51
C GLN A 417 -26.23 -28.39 -11.67
N PHE A 418 -24.91 -28.31 -11.51
CA PHE A 418 -23.99 -27.95 -12.58
C PHE A 418 -23.60 -29.18 -13.40
N SER A 419 -23.55 -29.03 -14.72
CA SER A 419 -23.00 -30.02 -15.66
C SER A 419 -21.85 -29.43 -16.48
N ASN A 420 -21.16 -30.25 -17.28
CA ASN A 420 -20.03 -29.84 -18.14
C ASN A 420 -18.95 -29.04 -17.38
N ILE A 421 -18.62 -29.49 -16.18
CA ILE A 421 -17.71 -28.79 -15.25
C ILE A 421 -16.28 -28.86 -15.81
N LYS A 422 -15.73 -27.72 -16.19
CA LYS A 422 -14.34 -27.59 -16.63
C LYS A 422 -13.64 -26.50 -15.82
N VAL A 423 -12.69 -26.89 -14.99
CA VAL A 423 -11.85 -25.94 -14.25
C VAL A 423 -10.80 -25.35 -15.18
N ILE A 424 -10.66 -24.02 -15.14
CA ILE A 424 -9.71 -23.26 -15.94
C ILE A 424 -8.52 -22.93 -15.02
N ASP A 425 -7.55 -23.83 -14.95
CA ASP A 425 -6.37 -23.71 -14.09
C ASP A 425 -5.08 -23.32 -14.85
N GLU A 426 -5.13 -23.36 -16.18
CA GLU A 426 -4.10 -22.79 -17.04
C GLU A 426 -3.97 -21.28 -16.83
N GLY A 427 -2.76 -20.81 -16.55
CA GLY A 427 -2.49 -19.40 -16.26
C GLY A 427 -2.82 -18.93 -14.83
N VAL A 428 -3.30 -19.83 -13.95
CA VAL A 428 -3.50 -19.50 -12.53
C VAL A 428 -2.15 -19.31 -11.85
N CYS A 429 -1.90 -18.08 -11.39
CA CYS A 429 -0.68 -17.70 -10.70
C CYS A 429 -0.94 -17.35 -9.22
N GLY A 430 -0.09 -17.88 -8.34
CA GLY A 430 -0.19 -17.67 -6.89
C GLY A 430 -1.38 -18.38 -6.24
N LEU A 431 -1.90 -17.82 -5.14
CA LEU A 431 -3.00 -18.37 -4.34
C LEU A 431 -4.40 -18.04 -4.89
N LYS A 432 -4.50 -17.61 -6.16
CA LYS A 432 -5.79 -17.26 -6.78
C LYS A 432 -6.56 -18.55 -7.09
N VAL A 433 -7.85 -18.56 -6.76
CA VAL A 433 -8.74 -19.69 -7.07
C VAL A 433 -9.06 -19.68 -8.57
N PRO A 434 -9.00 -20.84 -9.27
CA PRO A 434 -9.35 -20.93 -10.68
C PRO A 434 -10.82 -20.56 -10.93
N CYS A 435 -11.11 -20.11 -12.15
CA CYS A 435 -12.48 -20.04 -12.65
C CYS A 435 -12.94 -21.43 -13.10
N ILE A 436 -14.24 -21.67 -13.10
CA ILE A 436 -14.84 -22.92 -13.57
C ILE A 436 -15.88 -22.59 -14.62
N LYS A 437 -15.77 -23.22 -15.79
CA LYS A 437 -16.84 -23.23 -16.79
C LYS A 437 -17.84 -24.31 -16.42
N VAL A 438 -19.12 -23.94 -16.35
CA VAL A 438 -20.22 -24.85 -15.98
C VAL A 438 -21.42 -24.61 -16.90
N THR A 439 -22.24 -25.62 -17.10
CA THR A 439 -23.60 -25.49 -17.65
C THR A 439 -24.59 -25.50 -16.48
N TYR A 440 -25.53 -24.56 -16.49
CA TYR A 440 -26.65 -24.48 -15.55
C TYR A 440 -27.92 -24.10 -16.31
N ASN A 441 -29.00 -24.86 -16.13
CA ASN A 441 -30.27 -24.67 -16.87
C ASN A 441 -30.09 -24.49 -18.38
N GLY A 442 -29.24 -25.32 -18.99
CA GLY A 442 -28.97 -25.30 -20.44
C GLY A 442 -28.08 -24.15 -20.94
N LYS A 443 -27.68 -23.19 -20.09
CA LYS A 443 -26.80 -22.08 -20.46
C LYS A 443 -25.39 -22.24 -19.86
N LEU A 444 -24.38 -21.78 -20.60
CA LEU A 444 -22.98 -21.76 -20.16
C LEU A 444 -22.70 -20.55 -19.28
N TYR A 445 -21.98 -20.79 -18.18
CA TYR A 445 -21.54 -19.78 -17.24
C TYR A 445 -20.08 -19.98 -16.84
N ILE A 446 -19.48 -18.90 -16.34
CA ILE A 446 -18.26 -18.94 -15.56
C ILE A 446 -18.62 -18.72 -14.09
N VAL A 447 -18.15 -19.61 -13.20
CA VAL A 447 -18.23 -19.42 -11.76
C VAL A 447 -16.83 -19.25 -11.17
N LYS A 448 -16.70 -18.36 -10.19
CA LYS A 448 -15.45 -18.09 -9.47
C LYS A 448 -15.70 -17.98 -7.98
N GLU A 449 -15.00 -18.78 -7.19
CA GLU A 449 -15.15 -18.76 -5.74
C GLU A 449 -14.65 -17.42 -5.18
N MET A 450 -15.52 -16.71 -4.47
CA MET A 450 -15.25 -15.41 -3.87
C MET A 450 -15.10 -15.54 -2.35
N ARG A 451 -13.84 -15.52 -1.91
CA ARG A 451 -13.50 -15.59 -0.48
C ARG A 451 -13.69 -14.25 0.23
N LYS A 452 -13.62 -14.26 1.57
CA LYS A 452 -13.66 -13.04 2.40
C LYS A 452 -12.69 -11.95 1.95
N SER A 453 -11.51 -12.34 1.45
CA SER A 453 -10.50 -11.40 0.91
C SER A 453 -10.92 -10.65 -0.35
N PHE A 454 -11.96 -11.12 -1.05
CA PHE A 454 -12.60 -10.49 -2.20
C PHE A 454 -13.98 -9.94 -1.85
N ASN A 455 -14.22 -9.62 -0.56
CA ASN A 455 -15.52 -9.13 -0.06
C ASN A 455 -16.71 -10.01 -0.49
N TYR A 456 -16.47 -11.32 -0.63
CA TYR A 456 -17.44 -12.29 -1.16
C TYR A 456 -18.05 -11.88 -2.52
N GLY A 457 -17.31 -11.16 -3.36
CA GLY A 457 -17.70 -10.73 -4.71
C GLY A 457 -18.73 -9.60 -4.74
N ARG A 458 -18.97 -8.94 -3.61
CA ARG A 458 -20.02 -7.92 -3.48
C ARG A 458 -19.75 -6.67 -4.29
N ASP A 459 -18.51 -6.19 -4.24
CA ASP A 459 -17.97 -5.09 -5.04
C ASP A 459 -18.01 -5.43 -6.54
N TYR A 460 -17.58 -6.63 -6.90
CA TYR A 460 -17.62 -7.13 -8.27
C TYR A 460 -19.04 -7.05 -8.86
N VAL A 461 -20.04 -7.62 -8.18
CA VAL A 461 -21.44 -7.58 -8.64
C VAL A 461 -21.97 -6.14 -8.70
N CYS A 462 -21.69 -5.32 -7.69
CA CYS A 462 -22.10 -3.92 -7.67
C CYS A 462 -21.56 -3.17 -8.90
N MET A 463 -20.28 -3.37 -9.23
CA MET A 463 -19.65 -2.74 -10.38
C MET A 463 -20.17 -3.27 -11.72
N ASP A 464 -20.43 -4.58 -11.83
CA ASP A 464 -20.95 -5.15 -13.08
C ASP A 464 -22.40 -4.73 -13.36
N MET A 465 -23.21 -4.55 -12.31
CA MET A 465 -24.59 -4.06 -12.38
C MET A 465 -24.68 -2.60 -12.84
N LEU A 466 -23.65 -1.79 -12.58
CA LEU A 466 -23.60 -0.39 -12.97
C LEU A 466 -23.13 -0.19 -14.42
N LYS A 467 -22.45 -1.17 -15.05
CA LYS A 467 -21.91 -1.04 -16.42
C LYS A 467 -22.95 -0.63 -17.48
N PRO A 468 -24.18 -1.18 -17.51
CA PRO A 468 -25.17 -0.78 -18.49
C PRO A 468 -25.57 0.69 -18.39
N LEU A 469 -25.50 1.31 -17.20
CA LEU A 469 -25.76 2.75 -17.05
C LEU A 469 -24.73 3.61 -17.78
N PHE A 470 -23.55 3.08 -18.10
CA PHE A 470 -22.47 3.77 -18.81
C PHE A 470 -22.23 3.18 -20.20
N ASN A 471 -23.21 2.45 -20.75
CA ASN A 471 -23.13 1.80 -22.06
C ASN A 471 -21.90 0.88 -22.18
N ILE A 472 -21.58 0.17 -21.11
CA ILE A 472 -20.53 -0.84 -21.07
C ILE A 472 -21.17 -2.22 -20.93
N LYS A 473 -20.62 -3.19 -21.67
CA LYS A 473 -21.07 -4.58 -21.62
C LYS A 473 -20.92 -5.16 -20.22
N SER A 474 -22.03 -5.61 -19.66
CA SER A 474 -22.10 -6.33 -18.38
C SER A 474 -21.89 -7.83 -18.58
N MET A 475 -21.38 -8.53 -17.56
CA MET A 475 -21.31 -9.98 -17.51
C MET A 475 -22.55 -10.62 -16.87
N ASN A 476 -23.54 -9.81 -16.49
CA ASN A 476 -24.72 -10.24 -15.73
C ASN A 476 -24.32 -11.00 -14.46
N MET A 477 -23.30 -10.50 -13.77
CA MET A 477 -22.70 -11.19 -12.64
C MET A 477 -23.65 -11.22 -11.44
N THR A 478 -23.82 -12.40 -10.87
CA THR A 478 -24.61 -12.65 -9.66
C THR A 478 -23.77 -13.36 -8.61
N ARG A 479 -24.24 -13.36 -7.36
CA ARG A 479 -23.66 -14.16 -6.27
C ARG A 479 -24.55 -15.36 -6.02
N ILE A 480 -23.95 -16.52 -5.80
CA ILE A 480 -24.64 -17.75 -5.41
C ILE A 480 -23.93 -18.38 -4.21
N LYS A 481 -24.68 -19.05 -3.35
CA LYS A 481 -24.17 -19.99 -2.35
C LYS A 481 -24.12 -21.37 -2.97
N SER A 482 -23.04 -22.11 -2.74
CA SER A 482 -22.94 -23.50 -3.20
C SER A 482 -22.35 -24.41 -2.13
N THR A 483 -22.65 -25.70 -2.25
CA THR A 483 -22.30 -26.79 -1.32
C THR A 483 -20.87 -27.30 -1.50
N TYR A 484 -20.18 -26.91 -2.58
CA TYR A 484 -18.79 -27.32 -2.87
C TYR A 484 -17.88 -26.13 -3.15
N GLY A 485 -16.69 -26.17 -2.56
CA GLY A 485 -15.62 -25.19 -2.82
C GLY A 485 -14.38 -25.82 -3.45
N ILE A 486 -13.49 -24.99 -3.97
CA ILE A 486 -12.19 -25.43 -4.49
C ILE A 486 -11.15 -25.43 -3.37
N GLU A 487 -10.54 -26.58 -3.16
CA GLU A 487 -9.44 -26.80 -2.22
C GLU A 487 -8.19 -27.26 -2.95
N ARG A 488 -7.02 -27.06 -2.33
CA ARG A 488 -5.77 -27.60 -2.86
C ARG A 488 -5.62 -29.05 -2.40
N THR A 489 -5.23 -29.94 -3.30
CA THR A 489 -4.91 -31.33 -2.97
C THR A 489 -3.64 -31.41 -2.13
N ASP A 490 -2.61 -30.65 -2.49
CA ASP A 490 -1.39 -30.45 -1.72
C ASP A 490 -1.25 -29.00 -1.25
N LEU A 491 -1.26 -28.81 0.08
CA LEU A 491 -1.11 -27.52 0.73
C LEU A 491 0.31 -26.94 0.63
N SER A 492 1.31 -27.76 0.29
CA SER A 492 2.72 -27.38 0.06
C SER A 492 2.87 -26.60 -1.26
N ILE A 493 2.12 -26.99 -2.30
CA ILE A 493 2.13 -26.34 -3.61
C ILE A 493 1.26 -25.09 -3.55
N LYS A 494 1.86 -23.92 -3.75
CA LYS A 494 1.21 -22.60 -3.57
C LYS A 494 0.25 -22.18 -4.68
N THR A 495 0.20 -22.93 -5.78
CA THR A 495 -0.71 -22.70 -6.91
C THR A 495 -1.84 -23.73 -6.90
N PHE A 496 -2.97 -23.40 -7.53
CA PHE A 496 -4.04 -24.36 -7.83
C PHE A 496 -3.82 -25.09 -9.15
N ARG A 497 -2.89 -24.64 -10.02
CA ARG A 497 -2.60 -25.33 -11.30
C ARG A 497 -2.21 -26.79 -11.04
N ASN A 498 -2.96 -27.73 -11.60
CA ASN A 498 -2.83 -29.18 -11.37
C ASN A 498 -2.84 -29.57 -9.88
N ASN A 499 -3.38 -28.73 -8.99
CA ASN A 499 -3.32 -28.88 -7.54
C ASN A 499 -4.63 -28.41 -6.90
N TRP A 500 -5.74 -28.98 -7.36
CA TRP A 500 -7.06 -28.61 -6.90
C TRP A 500 -7.98 -29.83 -6.82
N LYS A 501 -8.95 -29.77 -5.91
CA LYS A 501 -10.09 -30.67 -5.83
C LYS A 501 -11.33 -29.87 -5.45
N LEU A 502 -12.50 -30.34 -5.87
CA LEU A 502 -13.77 -29.89 -5.30
C LEU A 502 -14.00 -30.63 -3.99
N SER A 503 -14.48 -29.94 -2.97
CA SER A 503 -14.73 -30.54 -1.66
C SER A 503 -16.01 -29.99 -1.05
N PRO A 504 -16.81 -30.81 -0.33
CA PRO A 504 -18.03 -30.37 0.33
C PRO A 504 -17.71 -29.28 1.35
N ARG A 505 -18.14 -28.05 1.04
CA ARG A 505 -17.92 -26.86 1.85
C ARG A 505 -18.81 -25.75 1.31
N GLU A 506 -19.60 -25.16 2.20
CA GLU A 506 -20.35 -23.96 1.85
C GLU A 506 -19.41 -22.82 1.44
N CYS A 507 -19.66 -22.25 0.27
CA CYS A 507 -18.92 -21.10 -0.22
C CYS A 507 -19.77 -20.20 -1.12
N ILE A 508 -19.22 -19.02 -1.42
CA ILE A 508 -19.83 -18.05 -2.32
C ILE A 508 -19.10 -18.11 -3.66
N TYR A 509 -19.85 -18.24 -4.75
CA TYR A 509 -19.36 -17.99 -6.09
C TYR A 509 -19.94 -16.69 -6.62
N SER A 510 -19.15 -15.97 -7.42
CA SER A 510 -19.71 -15.11 -8.45
C SER A 510 -19.96 -15.96 -9.69
N MET A 511 -21.18 -15.90 -10.21
CA MET A 511 -21.62 -16.58 -11.43
C MET A 511 -21.88 -15.51 -12.49
N MET A 512 -21.32 -15.70 -13.68
CA MET A 512 -21.36 -14.70 -14.75
C MET A 512 -21.51 -15.38 -16.12
N ASP A 513 -22.10 -14.66 -17.07
CA ASP A 513 -22.34 -15.17 -18.42
C ASP A 513 -21.03 -15.58 -19.10
N TYR A 514 -21.08 -16.69 -19.85
CA TYR A 514 -19.91 -17.12 -20.62
C TYR A 514 -19.58 -16.10 -21.72
N PHE A 515 -18.29 -15.78 -21.85
CA PHE A 515 -17.76 -14.92 -22.89
C PHE A 515 -16.68 -15.69 -23.67
N ASP A 516 -16.84 -15.77 -25.00
CA ASP A 516 -15.91 -16.53 -25.85
C ASP A 516 -14.60 -15.77 -26.09
N ASN A 517 -13.71 -15.89 -25.12
CA ASN A 517 -12.50 -15.10 -25.01
C ASN A 517 -11.31 -15.73 -25.76
N ILE A 518 -10.60 -14.93 -26.56
CA ILE A 518 -9.31 -15.32 -27.17
C ILE A 518 -8.08 -14.88 -26.35
N GLY A 519 -8.28 -14.05 -25.32
CA GLY A 519 -7.26 -13.62 -24.38
C GLY A 519 -7.41 -12.16 -23.95
N ASP A 520 -6.42 -11.65 -23.24
CA ASP A 520 -6.43 -10.25 -22.81
C ASP A 520 -6.01 -9.29 -23.94
N LEU A 521 -6.60 -8.08 -23.94
CA LEU A 521 -6.31 -7.02 -24.90
C LEU A 521 -4.84 -6.56 -24.83
N GLY A 522 -4.18 -6.77 -23.69
CA GLY A 522 -2.75 -6.54 -23.52
C GLY A 522 -1.88 -7.40 -24.44
N LYS A 523 -2.31 -8.61 -24.80
CA LYS A 523 -1.65 -9.47 -25.80
C LYS A 523 -2.17 -9.25 -27.22
N HIS A 524 -3.37 -8.70 -27.36
CA HIS A 524 -4.04 -8.49 -28.63
C HIS A 524 -4.18 -7.00 -28.98
N LYS A 525 -3.12 -6.21 -28.76
CA LYS A 525 -3.14 -4.75 -28.97
C LYS A 525 -3.42 -4.33 -30.42
N GLY A 526 -3.29 -5.24 -31.39
CA GLY A 526 -3.61 -4.98 -32.80
C GLY A 526 -5.06 -4.50 -32.99
N PHE A 527 -6.00 -4.97 -32.17
CA PHE A 527 -7.39 -4.51 -32.21
C PHE A 527 -7.56 -3.02 -31.91
N LEU A 528 -6.61 -2.38 -31.21
CA LEU A 528 -6.65 -0.94 -30.92
C LEU A 528 -6.38 -0.05 -32.14
N GLN A 529 -6.06 -0.65 -33.30
CA GLN A 529 -5.98 0.08 -34.57
C GLN A 529 -7.37 0.43 -35.12
N ASP A 530 -8.41 -0.31 -34.71
CA ASP A 530 -9.79 0.01 -35.00
C ASP A 530 -10.29 1.07 -34.02
N THR A 531 -10.74 2.21 -34.54
CA THR A 531 -11.23 3.34 -33.76
C THR A 531 -12.45 2.99 -32.91
N LEU A 532 -13.34 2.09 -33.37
CA LEU A 532 -14.51 1.65 -32.61
C LEU A 532 -14.09 0.83 -31.40
N ILE A 533 -13.15 -0.10 -31.59
CA ILE A 533 -12.63 -0.93 -30.48
C ILE A 533 -11.81 -0.06 -29.52
N LEU A 534 -11.06 0.91 -30.02
CA LEU A 534 -10.36 1.89 -29.19
C LEU A 534 -11.35 2.69 -28.34
N LYS A 535 -12.47 3.16 -28.91
CA LYS A 535 -13.52 3.87 -28.17
C LYS A 535 -14.10 3.00 -27.04
N GLU A 536 -14.44 1.75 -27.34
CA GLU A 536 -14.94 0.81 -26.32
C GLU A 536 -13.90 0.51 -25.24
N CYS A 537 -12.62 0.40 -25.61
CA CYS A 537 -11.54 0.27 -24.64
C CYS A 537 -11.49 1.52 -23.74
N LEU A 538 -11.57 2.73 -24.31
CA LEU A 538 -11.54 3.96 -23.54
C LEU A 538 -12.75 4.10 -22.62
N LYS A 539 -13.94 3.66 -23.03
CA LYS A 539 -15.13 3.59 -22.15
C LYS A 539 -14.84 2.74 -20.92
N ILE A 540 -14.34 1.51 -21.10
CA ILE A 540 -13.97 0.63 -19.99
C ILE A 540 -12.95 1.32 -19.07
N ARG A 541 -11.89 1.90 -19.64
CA ARG A 541 -10.83 2.56 -18.87
C ARG A 541 -11.34 3.77 -18.08
N LEU A 542 -12.21 4.57 -18.68
CA LEU A 542 -12.86 5.71 -18.05
C LEU A 542 -13.87 5.25 -16.99
N TYR A 543 -14.58 4.14 -17.18
CA TYR A 543 -15.48 3.61 -16.16
C TYR A 543 -14.72 3.11 -14.93
N ASP A 544 -13.69 2.29 -15.14
CA ASP A 544 -12.80 1.83 -14.06
C ASP A 544 -12.14 3.01 -13.34
N GLY A 545 -11.78 4.06 -14.09
CA GLY A 545 -11.25 5.30 -13.57
C GLY A 545 -12.27 6.12 -12.76
N LEU A 546 -13.53 6.12 -13.17
CA LEU A 546 -14.62 6.84 -12.51
C LEU A 546 -14.88 6.28 -11.12
N PHE A 547 -14.83 4.96 -10.96
CA PHE A 547 -15.07 4.28 -9.68
C PHE A 547 -13.80 3.88 -8.93
N ARG A 548 -12.62 4.01 -9.56
CA ARG A 548 -11.32 3.54 -9.03
C ARG A 548 -11.41 2.11 -8.50
N SER A 549 -12.08 1.24 -9.25
CA SER A 549 -12.44 -0.12 -8.87
C SER A 549 -11.56 -1.18 -9.51
N SER A 550 -10.52 -0.83 -10.27
CA SER A 550 -9.70 -1.81 -10.98
C SER A 550 -8.23 -1.39 -10.97
N ASP A 551 -7.34 -2.35 -11.24
CA ASP A 551 -5.97 -2.04 -11.61
C ASP A 551 -5.90 -1.23 -12.92
N ASN A 552 -7.00 -1.18 -13.67
CA ASN A 552 -7.20 -0.37 -14.86
C ASN A 552 -6.02 -0.56 -15.84
N ILE A 553 -5.84 -1.79 -16.30
CA ILE A 553 -4.78 -2.23 -17.23
C ILE A 553 -5.40 -3.09 -18.33
N LEU A 554 -4.78 -3.11 -19.51
CA LEU A 554 -5.27 -3.90 -20.66
C LEU A 554 -5.35 -5.41 -20.41
N ARG A 555 -4.67 -5.93 -19.37
CA ARG A 555 -4.80 -7.34 -18.96
C ARG A 555 -6.19 -7.66 -18.41
N ASN A 556 -6.87 -6.66 -17.86
CA ASN A 556 -8.19 -6.79 -17.26
C ASN A 556 -9.32 -6.48 -18.26
N ILE A 557 -8.99 -6.46 -19.56
CA ILE A 557 -9.96 -6.32 -20.65
C ILE A 557 -9.78 -7.55 -21.52
N LEU A 558 -10.80 -8.40 -21.56
CA LEU A 558 -10.88 -9.56 -22.44
C LEU A 558 -11.36 -9.13 -23.82
N VAL A 559 -11.00 -9.90 -24.84
CA VAL A 559 -11.43 -9.67 -26.23
C VAL A 559 -11.79 -11.00 -26.88
N ASN A 560 -12.80 -11.00 -27.74
CA ASN A 560 -13.18 -12.14 -28.58
C ASN A 560 -12.67 -11.98 -30.02
N LYS A 561 -12.97 -12.94 -30.91
CA LYS A 561 -12.52 -12.91 -32.31
C LYS A 561 -13.09 -11.73 -33.09
N GLU A 562 -14.29 -11.28 -32.70
CA GLU A 562 -15.02 -10.17 -33.33
C GLU A 562 -14.57 -8.79 -32.80
N GLY A 563 -13.62 -8.73 -31.87
CA GLY A 563 -13.13 -7.47 -31.29
C GLY A 563 -14.03 -6.87 -30.20
N VAL A 564 -15.06 -7.59 -29.75
CA VAL A 564 -15.90 -7.20 -28.61
C VAL A 564 -15.07 -7.26 -27.34
N LEU A 565 -15.17 -6.21 -26.53
CA LEU A 565 -14.41 -6.08 -25.28
C LEU A 565 -15.28 -6.41 -24.06
N LEU A 566 -14.63 -6.97 -23.03
CA LEU A 566 -15.27 -7.24 -21.75
C LEU A 566 -14.32 -6.92 -20.60
N SER A 567 -14.74 -6.05 -19.69
CA SER A 567 -13.95 -5.68 -18.52
C SER A 567 -14.14 -6.66 -17.37
N ILE A 568 -13.04 -6.94 -16.64
CA ILE A 568 -13.02 -7.85 -15.51
C ILE A 568 -12.18 -7.28 -14.34
N ASP A 569 -12.33 -7.90 -13.18
CA ASP A 569 -11.53 -7.63 -11.98
C ASP A 569 -11.81 -6.26 -11.31
N GLU A 570 -13.05 -5.79 -11.39
CA GLU A 570 -13.54 -4.60 -10.71
C GLU A 570 -13.87 -4.87 -9.22
N GLY A 571 -12.94 -4.59 -8.32
CA GLY A 571 -13.11 -4.69 -6.87
C GLY A 571 -12.41 -3.55 -6.10
N ASP A 572 -12.60 -3.50 -4.78
CA ASP A 572 -12.16 -2.39 -3.91
C ASP A 572 -12.59 -1.00 -4.46
N ILE A 573 -13.90 -0.77 -4.60
CA ILE A 573 -14.48 0.50 -5.09
C ILE A 573 -13.89 1.70 -4.32
N PHE A 574 -13.37 2.70 -5.04
CA PHE A 574 -12.62 3.86 -4.50
C PHE A 574 -11.32 3.55 -3.74
N GLY A 575 -10.92 2.27 -3.67
CA GLY A 575 -9.71 1.80 -2.98
C GLY A 575 -8.51 1.55 -3.89
N LYS A 576 -8.67 1.57 -5.22
CA LYS A 576 -7.57 1.35 -6.18
C LYS A 576 -6.92 2.67 -6.63
N ARG A 577 -6.47 2.71 -7.89
CA ARG A 577 -5.60 3.76 -8.43
C ARG A 577 -6.31 5.11 -8.43
N VAL A 578 -5.52 6.17 -8.24
CA VAL A 578 -6.00 7.56 -8.29
C VAL A 578 -6.12 8.04 -9.74
N ASN A 579 -5.14 7.67 -10.56
CA ASN A 579 -5.07 7.98 -11.98
C ASN A 579 -5.83 6.92 -12.80
N ILE A 580 -6.40 7.34 -13.93
CA ILE A 580 -7.17 6.54 -14.86
C ILE A 580 -6.23 5.74 -15.78
N PHE A 581 -5.20 6.39 -16.31
CA PHE A 581 -4.26 5.86 -17.27
C PHE A 581 -2.87 5.70 -16.65
N ASN A 582 -2.16 4.66 -17.09
CA ASN A 582 -0.79 4.45 -16.66
C ASN A 582 0.16 5.29 -17.52
N LYS A 583 1.27 5.75 -16.93
CA LYS A 583 2.28 6.57 -17.66
C LYS A 583 2.77 5.92 -18.96
N ASN A 584 2.82 4.58 -19.01
CA ASN A 584 3.28 3.80 -20.15
C ASN A 584 2.16 2.99 -20.82
N ASP A 585 0.89 3.40 -20.67
CA ASP A 585 -0.22 2.68 -21.31
C ASP A 585 -0.10 2.76 -22.84
N PRO A 586 -0.31 1.67 -23.59
CA PRO A 586 -0.38 1.76 -25.05
C PRO A 586 -1.42 2.77 -25.53
N CYS A 587 -2.54 2.89 -24.81
CA CYS A 587 -3.57 3.89 -25.08
C CYS A 587 -3.04 5.32 -24.94
N THR A 588 -2.12 5.61 -23.99
CA THR A 588 -1.63 6.99 -23.78
C THR A 588 -0.77 7.52 -24.92
N LYS A 589 -0.20 6.65 -25.76
CA LYS A 589 0.52 7.05 -26.98
C LYS A 589 -0.41 7.55 -28.09
N VAL A 590 -1.68 7.12 -28.07
CA VAL A 590 -2.71 7.53 -29.02
C VAL A 590 -3.52 8.71 -28.48
N LEU A 591 -3.67 8.80 -27.14
CA LEU A 591 -4.43 9.81 -26.40
C LEU A 591 -3.87 11.25 -26.43
N THR A 592 -2.81 11.55 -27.19
CA THR A 592 -2.29 12.94 -27.31
C THR A 592 -2.62 13.60 -28.65
N ASN A 593 -3.42 12.94 -29.50
CA ASN A 593 -3.89 13.49 -30.77
C ASN A 593 -5.31 14.10 -30.61
N THR A 594 -5.59 15.19 -31.33
CA THR A 594 -6.90 15.86 -31.43
C THR A 594 -8.05 14.89 -31.75
N ALA A 595 -7.80 13.87 -32.57
CA ALA A 595 -8.80 12.83 -32.88
C ALA A 595 -9.26 12.05 -31.64
N THR A 596 -8.35 11.80 -30.68
CA THR A 596 -8.69 11.05 -29.47
C THR A 596 -9.33 11.92 -28.40
N LYS A 597 -9.05 13.24 -28.38
CA LYS A 597 -9.80 14.19 -27.53
C LYS A 597 -11.30 14.16 -27.87
N SER A 598 -11.64 14.17 -29.16
CA SER A 598 -13.03 14.07 -29.60
C SER A 598 -13.73 12.79 -29.14
N ILE A 599 -13.03 11.64 -29.18
CA ILE A 599 -13.57 10.36 -28.69
C ILE A 599 -13.82 10.41 -27.18
N ILE A 600 -12.88 10.98 -26.42
CA ILE A 600 -13.03 11.15 -24.96
C ILE A 600 -14.21 12.06 -24.65
N ASP A 601 -14.37 13.17 -25.37
CA ASP A 601 -15.48 14.10 -25.18
C ASP A 601 -16.82 13.42 -25.44
N GLU A 602 -16.91 12.65 -26.52
CA GLU A 602 -18.09 11.85 -26.85
C GLU A 602 -18.43 10.85 -25.73
N ILE A 603 -17.43 10.11 -25.23
CA ILE A 603 -17.63 9.16 -24.12
C ILE A 603 -18.07 9.88 -22.85
N LEU A 604 -17.50 11.04 -22.51
CA LEU A 604 -17.86 11.77 -21.30
C LEU A 604 -19.28 12.35 -21.38
N ILE A 605 -19.72 12.76 -22.57
CA ILE A 605 -21.10 13.16 -22.82
C ILE A 605 -22.03 11.95 -22.68
N GLU A 606 -21.70 10.81 -23.30
CA GLU A 606 -22.46 9.56 -23.20
C GLU A 606 -22.56 9.05 -21.74
N PHE A 607 -21.47 9.21 -20.99
CA PHE A 607 -21.40 8.83 -19.59
C PHE A 607 -22.30 9.66 -18.71
N ASP A 608 -22.55 10.93 -19.04
CA ASP A 608 -23.41 11.87 -18.32
C ASP A 608 -23.41 11.61 -16.80
N SER A 609 -22.20 11.59 -16.22
CA SER A 609 -22.01 11.02 -14.88
C SER A 609 -22.84 11.76 -13.84
N HIS A 610 -23.03 13.07 -14.01
CA HIS A 610 -23.79 13.90 -13.08
C HIS A 610 -25.26 13.46 -12.96
N SER A 611 -25.93 13.16 -14.07
CA SER A 611 -27.34 12.71 -14.02
C SER A 611 -27.51 11.32 -13.38
N LYS A 612 -26.45 10.50 -13.41
CA LYS A 612 -26.47 9.11 -12.90
C LYS A 612 -26.17 8.99 -11.41
N ILE A 613 -25.79 10.08 -10.73
CA ILE A 613 -25.42 10.09 -9.29
C ILE A 613 -26.49 9.40 -8.42
N SER A 614 -27.76 9.73 -8.61
CA SER A 614 -28.87 9.17 -7.80
C SER A 614 -28.99 7.65 -7.97
N ASN A 615 -28.91 7.15 -9.21
CA ASN A 615 -28.98 5.72 -9.49
C ASN A 615 -27.77 4.97 -8.93
N VAL A 616 -26.58 5.54 -9.08
CA VAL A 616 -25.34 4.97 -8.54
C VAL A 616 -25.38 4.93 -7.01
N GLU A 617 -25.82 6.01 -6.35
CA GLU A 617 -25.96 6.07 -4.89
C GLU A 617 -26.92 5.01 -4.37
N LYS A 618 -28.07 4.81 -5.03
CA LYS A 618 -29.02 3.75 -4.67
C LYS A 618 -28.38 2.38 -4.76
N THR A 619 -27.68 2.07 -5.85
CA THR A 619 -26.98 0.79 -6.00
C THR A 619 -25.89 0.60 -4.94
N LEU A 620 -25.06 1.61 -4.68
CA LEU A 620 -24.03 1.53 -3.63
C LEU A 620 -24.66 1.24 -2.25
N LYS A 621 -25.79 1.87 -1.91
CA LYS A 621 -26.53 1.60 -0.66
C LYS A 621 -27.06 0.17 -0.59
N VAL A 622 -27.66 -0.35 -1.67
CA VAL A 622 -28.13 -1.75 -1.73
C VAL A 622 -27.00 -2.75 -1.44
N PHE A 623 -25.78 -2.43 -1.90
CA PHE A 623 -24.60 -3.26 -1.69
C PHE A 623 -23.78 -2.88 -0.43
N GLN A 624 -24.28 -1.97 0.42
CA GLN A 624 -23.64 -1.49 1.66
C GLN A 624 -22.26 -0.84 1.44
N PHE A 625 -22.19 0.05 0.45
CA PHE A 625 -21.02 0.88 0.14
C PHE A 625 -21.33 2.37 0.41
N GLU A 626 -22.12 2.67 1.43
CA GLU A 626 -22.54 4.04 1.77
C GLU A 626 -21.35 4.95 2.08
N GLY A 627 -20.30 4.39 2.70
CA GLY A 627 -19.07 5.12 3.01
C GLY A 627 -18.30 5.64 1.79
N CYS A 628 -18.67 5.23 0.58
CA CYS A 628 -18.07 5.69 -0.67
C CYS A 628 -18.90 6.77 -1.39
N VAL A 629 -20.11 7.09 -0.91
CA VAL A 629 -21.08 7.95 -1.62
C VAL A 629 -20.56 9.38 -1.79
N ASP A 630 -19.92 9.94 -0.76
CA ASP A 630 -19.41 11.33 -0.83
C ASP A 630 -18.26 11.46 -1.84
N GLU A 631 -17.32 10.50 -1.83
CA GLU A 631 -16.25 10.45 -2.82
C GLU A 631 -16.80 10.25 -4.24
N MET A 632 -17.79 9.36 -4.40
CA MET A 632 -18.48 9.14 -5.66
C MET A 632 -19.09 10.43 -6.19
N LYS A 633 -19.88 11.14 -5.39
CA LYS A 633 -20.53 12.41 -5.78
C LYS A 633 -19.52 13.45 -6.24
N LEU A 634 -18.47 13.65 -5.45
CA LEU A 634 -17.40 14.60 -5.76
C LEU A 634 -16.71 14.23 -7.08
N ARG A 635 -16.39 12.96 -7.27
CA ARG A 635 -15.67 12.48 -8.46
C ARG A 635 -16.53 12.56 -9.71
N PHE A 636 -17.80 12.16 -9.63
CA PHE A 636 -18.76 12.22 -10.73
C PHE A 636 -18.99 13.64 -11.22
N THR A 637 -19.09 14.59 -10.28
CA THR A 637 -19.30 16.01 -10.59
C THR A 637 -18.11 16.63 -11.31
N ASN A 638 -16.89 16.23 -10.93
CA ASN A 638 -15.65 16.78 -11.48
C ASN A 638 -14.99 15.86 -12.51
N TYR A 639 -15.71 14.87 -13.04
CA TYR A 639 -15.04 13.76 -13.73
C TYR A 639 -14.33 14.20 -15.02
N LYS A 640 -14.98 15.10 -15.77
CA LYS A 640 -14.40 15.70 -16.98
C LYS A 640 -13.07 16.40 -16.67
N ASP A 641 -13.04 17.21 -15.63
CA ASP A 641 -11.82 17.93 -15.22
C ASP A 641 -10.71 16.99 -14.76
N ILE A 642 -11.06 15.90 -14.08
CA ILE A 642 -10.11 14.85 -13.68
C ILE A 642 -9.46 14.23 -14.93
N VAL A 643 -10.27 13.85 -15.92
CA VAL A 643 -9.79 13.23 -17.17
C VAL A 643 -8.91 14.22 -17.95
N TYR A 644 -9.37 15.45 -18.12
CA TYR A 644 -8.63 16.46 -18.89
C TYR A 644 -7.31 16.83 -18.23
N LYS A 645 -7.30 17.01 -16.91
CA LYS A 645 -6.08 17.27 -16.15
C LYS A 645 -5.07 16.13 -16.29
N GLU A 646 -5.54 14.89 -16.34
CA GLU A 646 -4.67 13.73 -16.50
C GLU A 646 -4.09 13.61 -17.92
N LEU A 647 -4.90 13.94 -18.94
CA LEU A 647 -4.49 13.89 -20.35
C LEU A 647 -3.76 15.15 -20.83
N GLY A 648 -3.80 16.25 -20.08
CA GLY A 648 -3.17 17.52 -20.43
C GLY A 648 -3.93 18.32 -21.49
N TYR A 649 -5.26 18.25 -21.46
CA TYR A 649 -6.18 18.86 -22.44
C TYR A 649 -6.71 20.25 -22.11
#